data_AF-A0A352HNB1-F1
#
_entry.id   AF-A0A352HNB1-F1
#
_cell.length_a   1.000
_cell.length_b   1.000
_cell.length_c   1.000
_cell.angle_alpha   90.00
_cell.angle_beta   90.00
_cell.angle_gamma   90.00
#
_symmetry.space_group_name_H-M   'P 1'
#
loop_
_entity.id
_entity.type
_entity.pdbx_description
1 polymer ?
#
loop_
_entity_poly.entity_id
_entity_poly.type
_entity_poly.pdbx_seq_one_letter_code
_entity_poly.pdbx_strand_id
1 'polypeptide(L)'
;MKVIQDNPYRLFGVYANSPAKERVANMRRLTAFMKVGKQVSFPLDLPMLGGATRTDETIAEANSRLTLPKDQFHYAQFWFVKLTPLDEIAFNHLTSGDTAKAIEIWGKKATASSYQNIIVCSLAQGNYSTAIKFAEALYANAGYVAELAEAATGNRDIVTAKAASLDFIDTLCDELRLETILPHITNSEWKRHLTDRSVKPLIASIEAAISVAEKSGKEPIARYNAGIKLYNDTKAPLQKLAQLISKSDLQYQLIADKVGLAIRSCAIDFYNNSTTPYPAKSALILQQYAEATVVSQATVEKCRKEREFFQKKVEEMPPDSVVYYDQLLKKLINDFMEQPSTITNAAKFILSCIPYLMSIKSELGWDNNYFIRICTRVAENALGDIILDYNNQTEKLRKQPIGDSSGTLTKIRALVKSAVIAMYHLNCLNLDKEFRQNRFKNNYAIIVKQARELNVFADGIALALGIIKSDLEFDAALKKNGFDTRDEKGYFDSISSLSDCYNYQYMFPNGNYAASLTRKIEIYEYNECSTIEDLRKFKARYPNTQYDLSKKEDEIVFNSCKTIDQYRQYISNYSIHRKEALNRIDDLTFDNSRTHDDYIQYLNKFPKGRHRLDAQRQLEYIDFRNCKSISDFENFLRTYPKSRYVKEAKSRAEEEKLWAKCQKRHSWKLCKKYIREYPNGQHYRDAKEKSSSPLERLSKWAGRHKVVTTLLSLVAVVLIIAGISNGMYGIGVVLSVIGGIIGFFSVFIIFEAFELSACGICIAFIFLAIGIPLSTCGEKERDRQKILDDYSNYSKLVTGNHSFREYESFISSYASAIDESQLDTILNRYYPTALDSCNQSIERFSDDYSYPSGLGYLKIFEENCHDEDFAEKARTGYAQIVDSLYSVAKTRNTSEAWEHFQNAVSHDDYRDSEERKRKALNKEIIDYTKESKHRRKSKYKRTY
;
A
#
# COMPACT_ATOMS: atom_id res chain seq x y z
N MET A 1 -40.53 69.21 -21.95
CA MET A 1 -39.43 69.92 -21.27
C MET A 1 -40.03 70.78 -20.19
N LYS A 2 -39.62 70.59 -18.93
CA LYS A 2 -40.19 71.32 -17.78
C LYS A 2 -39.85 72.80 -17.87
N VAL A 3 -38.66 73.18 -18.33
CA VAL A 3 -38.28 74.60 -18.52
C VAL A 3 -39.21 75.40 -19.45
N ILE A 4 -39.95 74.74 -20.35
CA ILE A 4 -40.98 75.37 -21.22
C ILE A 4 -42.38 75.17 -20.65
N GLN A 5 -42.70 73.95 -20.18
CA GLN A 5 -44.03 73.63 -19.66
C GLN A 5 -44.32 74.36 -18.35
N ASP A 6 -43.36 74.43 -17.46
CA ASP A 6 -43.48 75.09 -16.16
C ASP A 6 -42.78 76.45 -16.17
N ASN A 7 -42.58 77.02 -17.37
CA ASN A 7 -41.94 78.32 -17.52
C ASN A 7 -42.77 79.38 -16.76
N PRO A 8 -42.17 80.20 -15.90
CA PRO A 8 -42.92 81.14 -15.09
C PRO A 8 -43.68 82.18 -15.92
N TYR A 9 -43.17 82.59 -17.09
CA TYR A 9 -43.89 83.48 -17.99
C TYR A 9 -45.12 82.80 -18.63
N ARG A 10 -45.04 81.49 -18.93
CA ARG A 10 -46.20 80.68 -19.36
C ARG A 10 -47.26 80.62 -18.28
N LEU A 11 -46.84 80.37 -17.03
CA LEU A 11 -47.76 80.26 -15.91
C LEU A 11 -48.51 81.58 -15.66
N PHE A 12 -47.86 82.73 -15.85
CA PHE A 12 -48.53 84.04 -15.82
C PHE A 12 -49.28 84.41 -17.11
N GLY A 13 -49.14 83.64 -18.18
CA GLY A 13 -49.79 83.89 -19.47
C GLY A 13 -49.30 85.17 -20.17
N VAL A 14 -48.02 85.52 -19.99
CA VAL A 14 -47.41 86.76 -20.51
C VAL A 14 -46.21 86.46 -21.40
N TYR A 15 -45.80 87.44 -22.21
CA TYR A 15 -44.52 87.39 -22.91
C TYR A 15 -43.38 87.67 -21.92
N ALA A 16 -42.16 87.21 -22.24
CA ALA A 16 -41.01 87.47 -21.39
C ALA A 16 -40.67 88.98 -21.27
N ASN A 17 -41.09 89.79 -22.25
CA ASN A 17 -40.94 91.25 -22.24
C ASN A 17 -42.23 92.02 -21.88
N SER A 18 -43.26 91.34 -21.37
CA SER A 18 -44.45 92.02 -20.86
C SER A 18 -44.12 92.90 -19.65
N PRO A 19 -44.74 94.09 -19.49
CA PRO A 19 -44.49 94.94 -18.34
C PRO A 19 -44.79 94.21 -17.02
N ALA A 20 -43.97 94.45 -15.98
CA ALA A 20 -44.16 93.84 -14.67
C ALA A 20 -45.57 94.05 -14.08
N LYS A 21 -46.22 95.18 -14.40
CA LYS A 21 -47.60 95.48 -14.01
C LYS A 21 -48.60 94.46 -14.59
N GLU A 22 -48.41 94.02 -15.83
CA GLU A 22 -49.25 93.00 -16.48
C GLU A 22 -49.10 91.65 -15.80
N ARG A 23 -47.85 91.24 -15.51
CA ARG A 23 -47.57 90.01 -14.75
C ARG A 23 -48.24 90.01 -13.37
N VAL A 24 -48.12 91.10 -12.62
CA VAL A 24 -48.75 91.24 -11.29
C VAL A 24 -50.29 91.24 -11.40
N ALA A 25 -50.85 91.85 -12.45
CA ALA A 25 -52.29 91.82 -12.71
C ALA A 25 -52.78 90.40 -13.01
N ASN A 26 -52.09 89.65 -13.87
CA ASN A 26 -52.41 88.26 -14.18
C ASN A 26 -52.24 87.34 -12.98
N MET A 27 -51.22 87.57 -12.13
CA MET A 27 -51.06 86.86 -10.86
C MET A 27 -52.26 87.08 -9.94
N ARG A 28 -52.69 88.33 -9.72
CA ARG A 28 -53.87 88.64 -8.91
C ARG A 28 -55.15 88.00 -9.48
N ARG A 29 -55.30 88.04 -10.81
CA ARG A 29 -56.40 87.37 -11.52
C ARG A 29 -56.39 85.86 -11.27
N LEU A 30 -55.23 85.21 -11.41
CA LEU A 30 -55.08 83.79 -11.15
C LEU A 30 -55.46 83.43 -9.71
N THR A 31 -54.88 84.12 -8.72
CA THR A 31 -55.20 83.87 -7.29
C THR A 31 -56.68 84.10 -6.98
N ALA A 32 -57.32 85.11 -7.57
CA ALA A 32 -58.75 85.36 -7.35
C ALA A 32 -59.66 84.27 -7.94
N PHE A 33 -59.34 83.77 -9.14
CA PHE A 33 -60.12 82.71 -9.79
C PHE A 33 -59.89 81.33 -9.15
N MET A 34 -58.66 81.04 -8.71
CA MET A 34 -58.35 79.80 -7.97
C MET A 34 -59.11 79.70 -6.64
N LYS A 35 -59.26 80.81 -5.91
CA LYS A 35 -60.09 80.88 -4.67
C LYS A 35 -61.55 80.48 -4.86
N VAL A 36 -62.09 80.62 -6.07
CA VAL A 36 -63.48 80.25 -6.41
C VAL A 36 -63.55 78.95 -7.22
N GLY A 37 -62.45 78.17 -7.28
CA GLY A 37 -62.39 76.87 -7.95
C GLY A 37 -62.45 76.91 -9.48
N LYS A 38 -62.15 78.06 -10.12
CA LYS A 38 -62.18 78.22 -11.58
C LYS A 38 -60.78 78.36 -12.17
N GLN A 39 -60.58 77.79 -13.36
CA GLN A 39 -59.34 77.96 -14.13
C GLN A 39 -59.40 79.19 -15.04
N VAL A 40 -58.25 79.81 -15.27
CA VAL A 40 -58.08 80.96 -16.20
C VAL A 40 -57.28 80.49 -17.41
N SER A 41 -57.80 80.80 -18.60
CA SER A 41 -57.08 80.63 -19.86
C SER A 41 -56.55 81.96 -20.36
N PHE A 42 -55.34 81.93 -20.93
CA PHE A 42 -54.68 83.06 -21.56
C PHE A 42 -54.44 82.80 -23.05
N PRO A 43 -54.27 83.86 -23.88
CA PRO A 43 -53.94 83.70 -25.30
C PRO A 43 -52.67 82.87 -25.55
N LEU A 44 -51.71 82.90 -24.62
CA LEU A 44 -50.46 82.13 -24.70
C LEU A 44 -50.57 80.70 -24.14
N ASP A 45 -51.78 80.23 -23.83
CA ASP A 45 -52.05 78.81 -23.60
C ASP A 45 -52.10 78.05 -24.93
N LEU A 46 -50.95 77.98 -25.60
CA LEU A 46 -50.82 77.52 -26.97
C LEU A 46 -51.17 76.03 -27.09
N PRO A 47 -51.93 75.62 -28.13
CA PRO A 47 -52.32 74.23 -28.34
C PRO A 47 -51.13 73.25 -28.37
N MET A 48 -49.99 73.67 -28.93
CA MET A 48 -48.78 72.83 -29.04
C MET A 48 -48.13 72.45 -27.71
N LEU A 49 -48.48 73.15 -26.62
CA LEU A 49 -47.92 72.92 -25.28
C LEU A 49 -48.91 72.19 -24.35
N GLY A 50 -50.15 71.97 -24.80
CA GLY A 50 -51.25 71.47 -23.97
C GLY A 50 -51.69 72.47 -22.90
N GLY A 51 -52.56 72.03 -21.99
CA GLY A 51 -53.02 72.84 -20.86
C GLY A 51 -51.88 73.16 -19.88
N ALA A 52 -51.91 74.36 -19.30
CA ALA A 52 -50.99 74.74 -18.22
C ALA A 52 -51.63 74.41 -16.86
N THR A 53 -50.95 73.60 -16.05
CA THR A 53 -51.39 73.29 -14.68
C THR A 53 -51.03 74.45 -13.77
N ARG A 54 -52.03 75.19 -13.30
CA ARG A 54 -51.85 76.35 -12.40
C ARG A 54 -52.50 76.06 -11.05
N THR A 55 -51.67 75.95 -10.02
CA THR A 55 -52.04 75.85 -8.60
C THR A 55 -51.44 77.01 -7.80
N ASP A 56 -51.94 77.27 -6.60
CA ASP A 56 -51.38 78.30 -5.72
C ASP A 56 -49.86 78.12 -5.49
N GLU A 57 -49.39 76.87 -5.35
CA GLU A 57 -47.98 76.53 -5.19
C GLU A 57 -47.16 76.87 -6.44
N THR A 58 -47.58 76.40 -7.62
CA THR A 58 -46.86 76.64 -8.88
C THR A 58 -46.77 78.13 -9.23
N ILE A 59 -47.79 78.92 -8.91
CA ILE A 59 -47.81 80.37 -9.15
C ILE A 59 -46.90 81.12 -8.16
N ALA A 60 -46.90 80.72 -6.88
CA ALA A 60 -45.97 81.26 -5.89
C ALA A 60 -44.51 80.97 -6.27
N GLU A 61 -44.23 79.74 -6.70
CA GLU A 61 -42.91 79.33 -7.17
C GLU A 61 -42.50 80.11 -8.44
N ALA A 62 -43.41 80.26 -9.42
CA ALA A 62 -43.16 81.05 -10.62
C ALA A 62 -42.83 82.51 -10.30
N ASN A 63 -43.52 83.11 -9.32
CA ASN A 63 -43.23 84.46 -8.87
C ASN A 63 -41.84 84.57 -8.22
N SER A 64 -41.48 83.60 -7.38
CA SER A 64 -40.15 83.53 -6.76
C SER A 64 -39.05 83.44 -7.83
N ARG A 65 -39.23 82.58 -8.84
CA ARG A 65 -38.31 82.38 -9.97
C ARG A 65 -38.13 83.61 -10.87
N LEU A 66 -39.03 84.59 -10.83
CA LEU A 66 -38.93 85.85 -11.59
C LEU A 66 -38.55 87.06 -10.73
N THR A 67 -38.04 86.84 -9.51
CA THR A 67 -37.65 87.94 -8.62
C THR A 67 -36.32 88.58 -9.03
N LEU A 68 -35.31 87.76 -9.36
CA LEU A 68 -33.98 88.25 -9.74
C LEU A 68 -33.90 88.51 -11.25
N PRO A 69 -33.27 89.61 -11.71
CA PRO A 69 -33.12 89.89 -13.16
C PRO A 69 -32.39 88.80 -13.94
N LYS A 70 -31.42 88.10 -13.33
CA LYS A 70 -30.72 86.99 -13.98
C LYS A 70 -31.65 85.79 -14.22
N ASP A 71 -32.49 85.44 -13.25
CA ASP A 71 -33.46 84.36 -13.38
C ASP A 71 -34.56 84.73 -14.38
N GLN A 72 -34.99 86.01 -14.39
CA GLN A 72 -35.89 86.54 -15.41
C GLN A 72 -35.35 86.30 -16.82
N PHE A 73 -34.07 86.60 -17.05
CA PHE A 73 -33.44 86.33 -18.34
C PHE A 73 -33.30 84.82 -18.60
N HIS A 74 -32.87 84.03 -17.61
CA HIS A 74 -32.75 82.56 -17.72
C HIS A 74 -34.04 81.93 -18.26
N TYR A 75 -35.19 82.21 -17.62
CA TYR A 75 -36.47 81.69 -18.07
C TYR A 75 -36.96 82.31 -19.38
N ALA A 76 -36.53 83.54 -19.71
CA ALA A 76 -36.88 84.19 -20.97
C ALA A 76 -36.24 83.48 -22.17
N GLN A 77 -35.05 82.90 -22.02
CA GLN A 77 -34.39 82.10 -23.07
C GLN A 77 -35.22 80.89 -23.52
N PHE A 78 -36.19 80.46 -22.71
CA PHE A 78 -37.10 79.35 -23.02
C PHE A 78 -38.56 79.81 -23.22
N TRP A 79 -38.79 81.11 -23.41
CA TRP A 79 -40.12 81.67 -23.59
C TRP A 79 -40.21 82.75 -24.67
N PHE A 80 -41.44 83.07 -25.04
CA PHE A 80 -41.77 83.95 -26.17
C PHE A 80 -41.53 85.43 -25.85
N VAL A 81 -41.06 86.18 -26.84
CA VAL A 81 -40.79 87.62 -26.79
C VAL A 81 -41.50 88.33 -27.94
N LYS A 82 -42.15 89.46 -27.68
CA LYS A 82 -42.91 90.22 -28.68
C LYS A 82 -42.35 91.63 -28.82
N LEU A 83 -41.45 91.85 -29.79
CA LEU A 83 -40.72 93.12 -29.95
C LEU A 83 -41.08 93.87 -31.23
N THR A 84 -41.32 93.15 -32.33
CA THR A 84 -41.52 93.73 -33.65
C THR A 84 -42.96 93.57 -34.13
N PRO A 85 -43.45 94.41 -35.08
CA PRO A 85 -44.76 94.20 -35.70
C PRO A 85 -44.88 92.84 -36.40
N LEU A 86 -43.76 92.25 -36.83
CA LEU A 86 -43.72 90.91 -37.42
C LEU A 86 -44.07 89.83 -36.38
N ASP A 87 -43.68 90.02 -35.12
CA ASP A 87 -44.02 89.11 -34.03
C ASP A 87 -45.54 89.07 -33.78
N GLU A 88 -46.23 90.21 -33.86
CA GLU A 88 -47.70 90.28 -33.74
C GLU A 88 -48.39 89.38 -34.78
N ILE A 89 -47.97 89.49 -36.04
CA ILE A 89 -48.54 88.70 -37.14
C ILE A 89 -48.28 87.22 -36.91
N ALA A 90 -47.06 86.85 -36.51
CA ALA A 90 -46.71 85.47 -36.21
C ALA A 90 -47.49 84.90 -35.01
N PHE A 91 -47.68 85.65 -33.93
CA PHE A 91 -48.45 85.21 -32.76
C PHE A 91 -49.94 85.00 -33.07
N ASN A 92 -50.54 85.78 -33.98
CA ASN A 92 -51.93 85.55 -34.42
C ASN A 92 -52.09 84.17 -35.09
N HIS A 93 -51.12 83.75 -35.90
CA HIS A 93 -51.10 82.39 -36.45
C HIS A 93 -50.80 81.33 -35.38
N LEU A 94 -49.86 81.62 -34.47
CA LEU A 94 -49.47 80.70 -33.39
C LEU A 94 -50.64 80.37 -32.44
N THR A 95 -51.38 81.39 -32.02
CA THR A 95 -52.54 81.26 -31.12
C THR A 95 -53.74 80.57 -31.79
N SER A 96 -53.84 80.69 -33.12
CA SER A 96 -54.81 79.93 -33.93
C SER A 96 -54.41 78.48 -34.18
N GLY A 97 -53.23 78.06 -33.71
CA GLY A 97 -52.70 76.70 -33.85
C GLY A 97 -51.79 76.46 -35.08
N ASP A 98 -51.65 77.44 -35.98
CA ASP A 98 -50.79 77.32 -37.17
C ASP A 98 -49.34 77.68 -36.85
N THR A 99 -48.66 76.71 -36.23
CA THR A 99 -47.26 76.87 -35.80
C THR A 99 -46.30 76.96 -36.97
N ALA A 100 -46.57 76.22 -38.06
CA ALA A 100 -45.70 76.20 -39.23
C ALA A 100 -45.66 77.57 -39.91
N LYS A 101 -46.82 78.22 -40.06
CA LYS A 101 -46.89 79.57 -40.63
C LYS A 101 -46.23 80.62 -39.74
N ALA A 102 -46.38 80.51 -38.41
CA ALA A 102 -45.69 81.39 -37.48
C ALA A 102 -44.15 81.29 -37.62
N ILE A 103 -43.60 80.06 -37.69
CA ILE A 103 -42.17 79.82 -37.93
C ILE A 103 -41.73 80.37 -39.30
N GLU A 104 -42.53 80.17 -40.36
CA GLU A 104 -42.26 80.73 -41.69
C GLU A 104 -42.17 82.26 -41.66
N ILE A 105 -43.09 82.92 -40.95
CA ILE A 105 -43.13 84.39 -40.83
C ILE A 105 -41.87 84.90 -40.09
N TRP A 106 -41.52 84.32 -38.95
CA TRP A 106 -40.28 84.67 -38.24
C TRP A 106 -39.02 84.40 -39.09
N GLY A 107 -39.05 83.38 -39.95
CA GLY A 107 -37.97 83.08 -40.90
C GLY A 107 -37.71 84.14 -41.97
N LYS A 108 -38.65 85.07 -42.23
CA LYS A 108 -38.52 86.10 -43.27
C LYS A 108 -37.54 87.22 -42.91
N LYS A 109 -37.32 87.48 -41.61
CA LYS A 109 -36.41 88.53 -41.14
C LYS A 109 -35.69 88.08 -39.87
N ALA A 110 -34.36 88.01 -39.95
CA ALA A 110 -33.52 87.73 -38.80
C ALA A 110 -33.55 88.92 -37.82
N THR A 111 -34.09 88.68 -36.63
CA THR A 111 -34.08 89.60 -35.48
C THR A 111 -33.92 88.76 -34.20
N ALA A 112 -33.59 89.42 -33.09
CA ALA A 112 -33.46 88.73 -31.81
C ALA A 112 -34.76 88.01 -31.39
N SER A 113 -35.93 88.67 -31.52
CA SER A 113 -37.23 88.06 -31.22
C SER A 113 -37.62 86.96 -32.23
N SER A 114 -37.35 87.15 -33.52
CA SER A 114 -37.62 86.13 -34.54
C SER A 114 -36.90 84.81 -34.22
N TYR A 115 -35.60 84.87 -33.93
CA TYR A 115 -34.82 83.68 -33.59
C TYR A 115 -35.25 83.08 -32.25
N GLN A 116 -35.47 83.92 -31.23
CA GLN A 116 -35.96 83.47 -29.92
C GLN A 116 -37.28 82.68 -30.04
N ASN A 117 -38.25 83.23 -30.78
CA ASN A 117 -39.55 82.59 -30.92
C ASN A 117 -39.50 81.31 -31.77
N ILE A 118 -38.63 81.25 -32.80
CA ILE A 118 -38.38 80.02 -33.56
C ILE A 118 -37.75 78.94 -32.65
N ILE A 119 -36.80 79.31 -31.80
CA ILE A 119 -36.17 78.38 -30.83
C ILE A 119 -37.23 77.79 -29.92
N VAL A 120 -38.07 78.62 -29.29
CA VAL A 120 -39.12 78.16 -28.37
C VAL A 120 -40.13 77.25 -29.06
N CYS A 121 -40.60 77.61 -30.27
CA CYS A 121 -41.50 76.74 -31.04
C CYS A 121 -40.85 75.41 -31.39
N SER A 122 -39.59 75.43 -31.84
CA SER A 122 -38.86 74.23 -32.24
C SER A 122 -38.60 73.31 -31.05
N LEU A 123 -38.26 73.86 -29.87
CA LEU A 123 -38.13 73.10 -28.63
C LEU A 123 -39.47 72.51 -28.17
N ALA A 124 -40.56 73.28 -28.25
CA ALA A 124 -41.91 72.82 -27.91
C ALA A 124 -42.37 71.63 -28.77
N GLN A 125 -41.97 71.60 -30.04
CA GLN A 125 -42.27 70.52 -30.99
C GLN A 125 -41.26 69.36 -30.96
N GLY A 126 -40.21 69.43 -30.13
CA GLY A 126 -39.15 68.42 -30.07
C GLY A 126 -38.19 68.43 -31.28
N ASN A 127 -38.19 69.49 -32.09
CA ASN A 127 -37.28 69.67 -33.23
C ASN A 127 -35.96 70.33 -32.78
N TYR A 128 -35.11 69.54 -32.12
CA TYR A 128 -33.87 70.04 -31.51
C TYR A 128 -32.84 70.52 -32.53
N SER A 129 -32.79 69.94 -33.73
CA SER A 129 -31.89 70.38 -34.80
C SER A 129 -32.16 71.82 -35.22
N THR A 130 -33.44 72.18 -35.39
CA THR A 130 -33.82 73.55 -35.76
C THR A 130 -33.61 74.51 -34.58
N ALA A 131 -34.01 74.11 -33.38
CA ALA A 131 -33.81 74.90 -32.17
C ALA A 131 -32.33 75.27 -31.96
N ILE A 132 -31.43 74.29 -32.01
CA ILE A 132 -30.00 74.51 -31.78
C ILE A 132 -29.37 75.35 -32.90
N LYS A 133 -29.74 75.12 -34.16
CA LYS A 133 -29.26 75.94 -35.30
C LYS A 133 -29.58 77.43 -35.11
N PHE A 134 -30.81 77.75 -34.72
CA PHE A 134 -31.21 79.14 -34.49
C PHE A 134 -30.64 79.70 -33.18
N ALA A 135 -30.47 78.87 -32.15
CA ALA A 135 -29.80 79.27 -30.92
C ALA A 135 -28.33 79.65 -31.17
N GLU A 136 -27.58 78.84 -31.92
CA GLU A 136 -26.19 79.15 -32.29
C GLU A 136 -26.10 80.48 -33.06
N ALA A 137 -27.04 80.76 -33.96
CA ALA A 137 -27.11 82.02 -34.69
C ALA A 137 -27.48 83.22 -33.80
N LEU A 138 -28.37 83.03 -32.81
CA LEU A 138 -28.78 84.07 -31.87
C LEU A 138 -27.64 84.42 -30.91
N TYR A 139 -27.04 83.43 -30.27
CA TYR A 139 -26.00 83.64 -29.25
C TYR A 139 -24.64 84.02 -29.84
N ALA A 140 -24.39 83.75 -31.13
CA ALA A 140 -23.20 84.27 -31.82
C ALA A 140 -23.23 85.79 -31.99
N ASN A 141 -24.40 86.42 -31.91
CA ASN A 141 -24.56 87.87 -32.04
C ASN A 141 -24.83 88.53 -30.68
N ALA A 142 -23.81 89.19 -30.13
CA ALA A 142 -23.93 89.88 -28.84
C ALA A 142 -25.00 90.99 -28.82
N GLY A 143 -25.29 91.60 -29.96
CA GLY A 143 -26.37 92.59 -30.08
C GLY A 143 -27.75 91.97 -29.89
N TYR A 144 -27.99 90.77 -30.43
CA TYR A 144 -29.26 90.06 -30.23
C TYR A 144 -29.45 89.63 -28.78
N VAL A 145 -28.38 89.16 -28.12
CA VAL A 145 -28.45 88.82 -26.70
C VAL A 145 -28.74 90.05 -25.84
N ALA A 146 -28.07 91.18 -26.11
CA ALA A 146 -28.31 92.44 -25.39
C ALA A 146 -29.74 92.96 -25.59
N GLU A 147 -30.30 92.84 -26.81
CA GLU A 147 -31.68 93.21 -27.11
C GLU A 147 -32.68 92.34 -26.33
N LEU A 148 -32.47 91.02 -26.28
CA LEU A 148 -33.32 90.12 -25.48
C LEU A 148 -33.17 90.35 -23.98
N ALA A 149 -31.95 90.65 -23.51
CA ALA A 149 -31.67 90.96 -22.12
C ALA A 149 -32.40 92.22 -21.66
N GLU A 150 -32.35 93.28 -22.47
CA GLU A 150 -33.11 94.50 -22.23
C GLU A 150 -34.62 94.26 -22.27
N ALA A 151 -35.09 93.51 -23.27
CA ALA A 151 -36.51 93.22 -23.42
C ALA A 151 -37.07 92.47 -22.20
N ALA A 152 -36.35 91.46 -21.69
CA ALA A 152 -36.81 90.63 -20.59
C ALA A 152 -36.59 91.26 -19.20
N THR A 153 -35.52 92.05 -19.02
CA THR A 153 -35.07 92.49 -17.67
C THR A 153 -35.00 94.01 -17.50
N GLY A 154 -35.07 94.77 -18.59
CA GLY A 154 -34.79 96.21 -18.61
C GLY A 154 -33.31 96.57 -18.52
N ASN A 155 -32.39 95.59 -18.54
CA ASN A 155 -30.95 95.81 -18.47
C ASN A 155 -30.20 95.05 -19.58
N ARG A 156 -29.62 95.79 -20.53
CA ARG A 156 -28.84 95.26 -21.66
C ARG A 156 -27.61 94.44 -21.22
N ASP A 157 -26.97 94.85 -20.12
CA ASP A 157 -25.66 94.33 -19.71
C ASP A 157 -25.77 93.27 -18.59
N ILE A 158 -26.98 92.75 -18.31
CA ILE A 158 -27.22 91.78 -17.24
C ILE A 158 -26.45 90.46 -17.43
N VAL A 159 -26.14 90.11 -18.69
CA VAL A 159 -25.49 88.86 -19.10
C VAL A 159 -24.73 89.05 -20.40
N THR A 160 -23.57 88.39 -20.53
CA THR A 160 -22.82 88.38 -21.80
C THR A 160 -23.35 87.30 -22.74
N ALA A 161 -23.16 87.47 -24.05
CA ALA A 161 -23.55 86.48 -25.05
C ALA A 161 -23.02 85.08 -24.75
N LYS A 162 -21.76 84.99 -24.30
CA LYS A 162 -21.15 83.73 -23.87
C LYS A 162 -21.84 83.15 -22.64
N ALA A 163 -22.03 83.92 -21.57
CA ALA A 163 -22.68 83.42 -20.36
C ALA A 163 -24.12 82.95 -20.63
N ALA A 164 -24.87 83.69 -21.44
CA ALA A 164 -26.21 83.31 -21.88
C ALA A 164 -26.19 82.00 -22.69
N SER A 165 -25.26 81.88 -23.65
CA SER A 165 -25.13 80.68 -24.47
C SER A 165 -24.84 79.41 -23.67
N LEU A 166 -24.00 79.52 -22.62
CA LEU A 166 -23.66 78.40 -21.74
C LEU A 166 -24.83 78.05 -20.82
N ASP A 167 -25.51 79.05 -20.24
CA ASP A 167 -26.71 78.85 -19.42
C ASP A 167 -27.84 78.15 -20.21
N PHE A 168 -28.08 78.59 -21.45
CA PHE A 168 -29.05 77.96 -22.34
C PHE A 168 -28.71 76.49 -22.62
N ILE A 169 -27.47 76.21 -23.05
CA ILE A 169 -27.11 74.85 -23.44
C ILE A 169 -26.98 73.91 -22.24
N ASP A 170 -26.57 74.41 -21.07
CA ASP A 170 -26.53 73.64 -19.83
C ASP A 170 -27.94 73.25 -19.38
N THR A 171 -28.89 74.19 -19.44
CA THR A 171 -30.29 73.94 -19.10
C THR A 171 -30.94 72.95 -20.08
N LEU A 172 -30.61 73.06 -21.36
CA LEU A 172 -31.09 72.12 -22.38
C LEU A 172 -30.53 70.71 -22.14
N CYS A 173 -29.26 70.59 -21.74
CA CYS A 173 -28.63 69.33 -21.38
C CYS A 173 -29.29 68.68 -20.15
N ASP A 174 -29.63 69.47 -19.14
CA ASP A 174 -30.28 68.99 -17.92
C ASP A 174 -31.70 68.46 -18.19
N GLU A 175 -32.41 69.03 -19.17
CA GLU A 175 -33.76 68.61 -19.59
C GLU A 175 -33.77 67.36 -20.49
N LEU A 176 -32.80 67.22 -21.41
CA LEU A 176 -32.85 66.24 -22.51
C LEU A 176 -31.73 65.20 -22.51
N ARG A 177 -30.72 65.36 -21.66
CA ARG A 177 -29.44 64.62 -21.62
C ARG A 177 -28.50 64.93 -22.79
N LEU A 178 -27.21 64.72 -22.54
CA LEU A 178 -26.12 65.05 -23.46
C LEU A 178 -26.26 64.31 -24.81
N GLU A 179 -26.62 63.04 -24.77
CA GLU A 179 -26.67 62.15 -25.94
C GLU A 179 -27.71 62.62 -26.97
N THR A 180 -28.77 63.28 -26.50
CA THR A 180 -29.85 63.81 -27.35
C THR A 180 -29.41 65.09 -28.07
N ILE A 181 -28.68 65.96 -27.38
CA ILE A 181 -28.37 67.30 -27.91
C ILE A 181 -27.05 67.37 -28.67
N LEU A 182 -26.04 66.59 -28.26
CA LEU A 182 -24.69 66.65 -28.81
C LEU A 182 -24.64 66.45 -30.35
N PRO A 183 -25.45 65.56 -30.98
CA PRO A 183 -25.47 65.38 -32.42
C PRO A 183 -25.94 66.61 -33.21
N HIS A 184 -26.71 67.51 -32.58
CA HIS A 184 -27.33 68.65 -33.23
C HIS A 184 -26.51 69.95 -33.12
N ILE A 185 -25.54 70.00 -32.21
CA ILE A 185 -24.66 71.15 -32.01
C ILE A 185 -23.65 71.21 -33.18
N THR A 186 -23.35 72.40 -33.69
CA THR A 186 -22.27 72.62 -34.66
C THR A 186 -21.12 73.42 -34.05
N ASN A 187 -21.41 74.25 -33.05
CA ASN A 187 -20.46 75.06 -32.30
C ASN A 187 -19.50 74.19 -31.49
N SER A 188 -18.20 74.31 -31.79
CA SER A 188 -17.14 73.53 -31.15
C SER A 188 -16.94 73.88 -29.67
N GLU A 189 -17.18 75.13 -29.28
CA GLU A 189 -17.09 75.58 -27.88
C GLU A 189 -18.21 74.95 -27.04
N TRP A 190 -19.44 74.91 -27.56
CA TRP A 190 -20.58 74.28 -26.87
C TRP A 190 -20.38 72.77 -26.73
N LYS A 191 -19.94 72.09 -27.81
CA LYS A 191 -19.61 70.65 -27.76
C LYS A 191 -18.56 70.37 -26.70
N ARG A 192 -17.48 71.17 -26.68
CA ARG A 192 -16.39 71.00 -25.70
C ARG A 192 -16.88 71.26 -24.28
N HIS A 193 -17.61 72.34 -24.03
CA HIS A 193 -18.14 72.69 -22.70
C HIS A 193 -18.99 71.57 -22.12
N LEU A 194 -19.97 71.07 -22.88
CA LEU A 194 -20.87 70.00 -22.42
C LEU A 194 -20.16 68.66 -22.23
N THR A 195 -19.23 68.34 -23.14
CA THR A 195 -18.39 67.15 -23.02
C THR A 195 -17.53 67.24 -21.76
N ASP A 196 -16.83 68.35 -21.54
CA ASP A 196 -15.99 68.60 -20.36
C ASP A 196 -16.80 68.55 -19.06
N ARG A 197 -18.00 69.12 -19.05
CA ARG A 197 -18.93 69.09 -17.89
C ARG A 197 -19.27 67.65 -17.50
N SER A 198 -19.37 66.74 -18.48
CA SER A 198 -19.71 65.33 -18.25
C SER A 198 -18.47 64.46 -17.97
N VAL A 199 -17.32 64.79 -18.55
CA VAL A 199 -16.06 64.07 -18.40
C VAL A 199 -15.42 64.30 -17.03
N LYS A 200 -15.41 65.54 -16.53
CA LYS A 200 -14.72 65.91 -15.27
C LYS A 200 -15.17 65.08 -14.05
N PRO A 201 -16.48 64.87 -13.79
CA PRO A 201 -16.92 64.04 -12.67
C PRO A 201 -16.51 62.57 -12.82
N LEU A 202 -16.49 62.03 -14.05
CA LEU A 202 -16.07 60.66 -14.32
C LEU A 202 -14.58 60.48 -14.01
N ILE A 203 -13.73 61.40 -14.46
CA ILE A 203 -12.29 61.38 -14.15
C ILE A 203 -12.09 61.50 -12.64
N ALA A 204 -12.75 62.46 -11.98
CA ALA A 204 -12.64 62.63 -10.52
C ALA A 204 -13.05 61.37 -9.75
N SER A 205 -14.12 60.69 -10.18
CA SER A 205 -14.54 59.41 -9.59
C SER A 205 -13.50 58.31 -9.77
N ILE A 206 -12.88 58.22 -10.96
CA ILE A 206 -11.82 57.24 -11.24
C ILE A 206 -10.57 57.54 -10.41
N GLU A 207 -10.13 58.79 -10.35
CA GLU A 207 -8.98 59.21 -9.55
C GLU A 207 -9.20 58.98 -8.05
N ALA A 208 -10.42 59.18 -7.55
CA ALA A 208 -10.79 58.83 -6.18
C ALA A 208 -10.65 57.32 -5.92
N ALA A 209 -11.13 56.47 -6.84
CA ALA A 209 -10.99 55.02 -6.71
C ALA A 209 -9.50 54.58 -6.73
N ILE A 210 -8.68 55.18 -7.61
CA ILE A 210 -7.23 54.96 -7.63
C ILE A 210 -6.62 55.33 -6.27
N SER A 211 -6.94 56.51 -5.74
CA SER A 211 -6.39 56.97 -4.45
C SER A 211 -6.76 56.04 -3.29
N VAL A 212 -7.99 55.50 -3.28
CA VAL A 212 -8.42 54.50 -2.30
C VAL A 212 -7.59 53.24 -2.39
N ALA A 213 -7.34 52.74 -3.61
CA ALA A 213 -6.52 51.54 -3.80
C ALA A 213 -5.06 51.77 -3.40
N GLU A 214 -4.47 52.91 -3.77
CA GLU A 214 -3.08 53.26 -3.41
C GLU A 214 -2.88 53.33 -1.90
N LYS A 215 -3.86 53.86 -1.15
CA LYS A 215 -3.84 54.01 0.32
C LYS A 215 -4.13 52.73 1.11
N SER A 216 -4.41 51.60 0.46
CA SER A 216 -4.79 50.35 1.14
C SER A 216 -3.67 49.66 1.96
N GLY A 217 -2.50 50.29 2.13
CA GLY A 217 -1.34 49.69 2.77
C GLY A 217 -0.69 48.59 1.94
N LYS A 218 0.19 47.77 2.54
CA LYS A 218 0.91 46.67 1.88
C LYS A 218 0.53 45.27 2.39
N GLU A 219 -0.52 45.17 3.20
CA GLU A 219 -1.03 43.87 3.64
C GLU A 219 -1.56 43.11 2.41
N PRO A 220 -1.16 41.83 2.21
CA PRO A 220 -1.46 41.10 0.98
C PRO A 220 -2.96 41.06 0.64
N ILE A 221 -3.81 40.58 1.54
CA ILE A 221 -5.23 40.34 1.25
C ILE A 221 -5.94 41.67 0.97
N ALA A 222 -5.64 42.71 1.74
CA ALA A 222 -6.13 44.08 1.52
C ALA A 222 -5.69 44.62 0.16
N ARG A 223 -4.44 44.40 -0.26
CA ARG A 223 -3.93 44.80 -1.58
C ARG A 223 -4.63 44.06 -2.72
N TYR A 224 -4.86 42.75 -2.57
CA TYR A 224 -5.61 41.99 -3.57
C TYR A 224 -7.04 42.52 -3.72
N ASN A 225 -7.74 42.70 -2.60
CA ASN A 225 -9.11 43.23 -2.57
C ASN A 225 -9.20 44.66 -3.11
N ALA A 226 -8.20 45.50 -2.82
CA ALA A 226 -8.10 46.85 -3.37
C ALA A 226 -7.98 46.83 -4.91
N GLY A 227 -7.16 45.93 -5.47
CA GLY A 227 -7.04 45.75 -6.92
C GLY A 227 -8.33 45.30 -7.59
N ILE A 228 -9.03 44.31 -7.00
CA ILE A 228 -10.33 43.84 -7.50
C ILE A 228 -11.39 44.95 -7.43
N LYS A 229 -11.46 45.65 -6.30
CA LYS A 229 -12.39 46.77 -6.11
C LYS A 229 -12.12 47.89 -7.11
N LEU A 230 -10.86 48.28 -7.29
CA LEU A 230 -10.47 49.32 -8.26
C LEU A 230 -10.94 48.97 -9.68
N TYR A 231 -10.71 47.74 -10.13
CA TYR A 231 -11.17 47.29 -11.45
C TYR A 231 -12.69 47.40 -11.59
N ASN A 232 -13.44 46.90 -10.61
CA ASN A 232 -14.91 46.91 -10.66
C ASN A 232 -15.50 48.33 -10.60
N ASP A 233 -14.99 49.16 -9.69
CA ASP A 233 -15.49 50.52 -9.47
C ASP A 233 -15.20 51.44 -10.67
N THR A 234 -14.12 51.17 -11.43
CA THR A 234 -13.71 52.01 -12.57
C THR A 234 -14.24 51.53 -13.92
N LYS A 235 -14.71 50.29 -14.04
CA LYS A 235 -15.18 49.70 -15.30
C LYS A 235 -16.29 50.51 -15.98
N ALA A 236 -17.36 50.82 -15.26
CA ALA A 236 -18.49 51.58 -15.82
C ALA A 236 -18.14 53.06 -16.09
N PRO A 237 -17.46 53.79 -15.19
CA PRO A 237 -16.96 55.13 -15.48
C PRO A 237 -16.04 55.20 -16.71
N LEU A 238 -15.09 54.26 -16.86
CA LEU A 238 -14.21 54.20 -18.04
C LEU A 238 -14.99 53.91 -19.32
N GLN A 239 -15.97 53.00 -19.29
CA GLN A 239 -16.81 52.73 -20.45
C GLN A 239 -17.58 53.96 -20.89
N LYS A 240 -18.18 54.70 -19.95
CA LYS A 240 -18.89 55.96 -20.25
C LYS A 240 -17.93 57.03 -20.77
N LEU A 241 -16.75 57.14 -20.19
CA LEU A 241 -15.72 58.07 -20.64
C LEU A 241 -15.29 57.78 -22.09
N ALA A 242 -15.07 56.50 -22.43
CA ALA A 242 -14.72 56.07 -23.79
C ALA A 242 -15.82 56.41 -24.81
N GLN A 243 -17.10 56.41 -24.41
CA GLN A 243 -18.21 56.81 -25.28
C GLN A 243 -18.22 58.31 -25.55
N LEU A 244 -17.80 59.14 -24.59
CA LEU A 244 -17.84 60.59 -24.71
C LEU A 244 -16.64 61.16 -25.49
N ILE A 245 -15.43 60.65 -25.25
CA ILE A 245 -14.20 61.21 -25.81
C ILE A 245 -13.41 60.24 -26.69
N SER A 246 -13.91 59.03 -26.95
CA SER A 246 -13.17 57.94 -27.64
C SER A 246 -11.99 57.39 -26.84
N LYS A 247 -11.61 56.14 -27.13
CA LYS A 247 -10.41 55.51 -26.55
C LYS A 247 -9.10 56.09 -27.09
N SER A 248 -9.15 56.76 -28.23
CA SER A 248 -7.98 57.38 -28.86
C SER A 248 -7.61 58.73 -28.24
N ASP A 249 -8.49 59.34 -27.44
CA ASP A 249 -8.21 60.62 -26.79
C ASP A 249 -7.15 60.50 -25.69
N LEU A 250 -6.27 61.50 -25.60
CA LEU A 250 -5.14 61.51 -24.68
C LEU A 250 -5.59 61.47 -23.21
N GLN A 251 -6.69 62.14 -22.84
CA GLN A 251 -7.20 62.12 -21.48
C GLN A 251 -7.71 60.74 -21.08
N TYR A 252 -8.42 60.07 -22.00
CA TYR A 252 -8.85 58.68 -21.78
C TYR A 252 -7.65 57.75 -21.62
N GLN A 253 -6.66 57.83 -22.53
CA GLN A 253 -5.46 56.99 -22.46
C GLN A 253 -4.72 57.17 -21.13
N LEU A 254 -4.50 58.42 -20.71
CA LEU A 254 -3.81 58.73 -19.45
C LEU A 254 -4.54 58.17 -18.23
N ILE A 255 -5.87 58.33 -18.13
CA ILE A 255 -6.61 57.86 -16.96
C ILE A 255 -6.76 56.34 -16.94
N ALA A 256 -7.00 55.71 -18.10
CA ALA A 256 -7.06 54.26 -18.21
C ALA A 256 -5.71 53.61 -17.87
N ASP A 257 -4.61 54.20 -18.35
CA ASP A 257 -3.25 53.76 -18.00
C ASP A 257 -2.97 53.89 -16.50
N LYS A 258 -3.37 54.99 -15.87
CA LYS A 258 -3.24 55.16 -14.41
C LYS A 258 -3.98 54.06 -13.65
N VAL A 259 -5.22 53.73 -14.04
CA VAL A 259 -5.99 52.63 -13.43
C VAL A 259 -5.25 51.30 -13.58
N GLY A 260 -4.85 50.96 -14.81
CA GLY A 260 -4.18 49.69 -15.07
C GLY A 260 -2.84 49.56 -14.32
N LEU A 261 -2.06 50.64 -14.24
CA LEU A 261 -0.81 50.69 -13.47
C LEU A 261 -1.03 50.55 -11.95
N ALA A 262 -2.12 51.12 -11.42
CA ALA A 262 -2.48 50.97 -10.01
C ALA A 262 -2.94 49.53 -9.69
N ILE A 263 -3.73 48.90 -10.56
CA ILE A 263 -4.11 47.47 -10.44
C ILE A 263 -2.85 46.59 -10.48
N ARG A 264 -1.94 46.85 -11.44
CA ARG A 264 -0.64 46.17 -11.57
C ARG A 264 0.18 46.30 -10.28
N SER A 265 0.24 47.48 -9.68
CA SER A 265 0.94 47.67 -8.41
C SER A 265 0.33 46.84 -7.28
N CYS A 266 -1.00 46.76 -7.21
CA CYS A 266 -1.69 45.90 -6.24
C CYS A 266 -1.32 44.43 -6.41
N ALA A 267 -1.21 43.95 -7.66
CA ALA A 267 -0.79 42.58 -7.96
C ALA A 267 0.62 42.27 -7.46
N ILE A 268 1.57 43.17 -7.72
CA ILE A 268 2.97 43.02 -7.30
C ILE A 268 3.10 43.08 -5.78
N ASP A 269 2.43 44.05 -5.13
CA ASP A 269 2.46 44.17 -3.68
C ASP A 269 1.82 42.94 -3.00
N PHE A 270 0.71 42.42 -3.55
CA PHE A 270 0.12 41.17 -3.08
C PHE A 270 1.13 40.02 -3.19
N TYR A 271 1.71 39.82 -4.37
CA TYR A 271 2.61 38.70 -4.63
C TYR A 271 3.85 38.72 -3.72
N ASN A 272 4.49 39.88 -3.57
CA ASN A 272 5.74 40.00 -2.82
C ASN A 272 5.57 39.83 -1.31
N ASN A 273 4.39 40.10 -0.76
CA ASN A 273 4.13 40.06 0.68
C ASN A 273 3.29 38.85 1.11
N SER A 274 2.75 38.07 0.16
CA SER A 274 1.83 36.96 0.46
C SER A 274 2.57 35.70 0.87
N THR A 275 2.08 35.07 1.95
CA THR A 275 2.51 33.75 2.43
C THR A 275 1.54 32.63 2.00
N THR A 276 0.53 32.96 1.19
CA THR A 276 -0.40 31.95 0.68
C THR A 276 0.33 30.93 -0.20
N PRO A 277 -0.17 29.69 -0.35
CA PRO A 277 0.51 28.67 -1.15
C PRO A 277 0.62 29.01 -2.66
N TYR A 278 -0.27 29.86 -3.19
CA TYR A 278 -0.36 30.16 -4.63
C TYR A 278 -0.54 31.65 -4.98
N PRO A 279 0.36 32.55 -4.55
CA PRO A 279 0.19 33.99 -4.74
C PRO A 279 0.32 34.41 -6.21
N ALA A 280 1.00 33.61 -7.04
CA ALA A 280 1.12 33.87 -8.47
C ALA A 280 -0.23 33.79 -9.20
N LYS A 281 -1.15 32.89 -8.78
CA LYS A 281 -2.48 32.73 -9.41
C LYS A 281 -3.32 33.98 -9.22
N SER A 282 -3.39 34.50 -8.00
CA SER A 282 -4.18 35.71 -7.72
C SER A 282 -3.54 36.96 -8.31
N ALA A 283 -2.21 37.06 -8.29
CA ALA A 283 -1.49 38.15 -8.97
C ALA A 283 -1.74 38.15 -10.49
N LEU A 284 -1.79 36.97 -11.13
CA LEU A 284 -2.09 36.82 -12.55
C LEU A 284 -3.47 37.40 -12.92
N ILE A 285 -4.50 37.16 -12.09
CA ILE A 285 -5.85 37.71 -12.32
C ILE A 285 -5.81 39.24 -12.36
N LEU A 286 -5.15 39.86 -11.37
CA LEU A 286 -5.01 41.31 -11.35
C LEU A 286 -4.17 41.84 -12.52
N GLN A 287 -3.14 41.12 -12.95
CA GLN A 287 -2.34 41.49 -14.12
C GLN A 287 -3.13 41.40 -15.43
N GLN A 288 -4.04 40.43 -15.57
CA GLN A 288 -4.97 40.38 -16.70
C GLN A 288 -5.91 41.58 -16.72
N TYR A 289 -6.41 42.01 -15.56
CA TYR A 289 -7.22 43.22 -15.44
C TYR A 289 -6.43 44.49 -15.75
N ALA A 290 -5.20 44.59 -15.26
CA ALA A 290 -4.32 45.71 -15.57
C ALA A 290 -4.11 45.83 -17.09
N GLU A 291 -3.71 44.74 -17.76
CA GLU A 291 -3.48 44.74 -19.21
C GLU A 291 -4.74 45.05 -20.02
N ALA A 292 -5.90 44.53 -19.61
CA ALA A 292 -7.17 44.81 -20.28
C ALA A 292 -7.63 46.27 -20.14
N THR A 293 -7.07 47.02 -19.19
CA THR A 293 -7.47 48.39 -18.89
C THR A 293 -6.58 49.42 -19.58
N VAL A 294 -5.26 49.17 -19.65
CA VAL A 294 -4.29 50.09 -20.27
C VAL A 294 -4.47 50.21 -21.78
N VAL A 295 -4.07 51.34 -22.36
CA VAL A 295 -4.31 51.69 -23.77
C VAL A 295 -3.02 52.07 -24.48
N SER A 296 -2.14 52.85 -23.84
CA SER A 296 -0.92 53.31 -24.52
C SER A 296 -0.01 52.11 -24.81
N GLN A 297 0.52 52.02 -26.03
CA GLN A 297 1.29 50.85 -26.47
C GLN A 297 2.44 50.50 -25.53
N ALA A 298 3.18 51.49 -25.01
CA ALA A 298 4.26 51.28 -24.06
C ALA A 298 3.77 50.66 -22.74
N THR A 299 2.61 51.09 -22.23
CA THR A 299 2.00 50.59 -20.99
C THR A 299 1.41 49.19 -21.18
N VAL A 300 0.77 48.93 -22.33
CA VAL A 300 0.27 47.61 -22.74
C VAL A 300 1.41 46.59 -22.75
N GLU A 301 2.52 46.91 -23.42
CA GLU A 301 3.72 46.03 -23.47
C GLU A 301 4.27 45.73 -22.07
N LYS A 302 4.30 46.73 -21.19
CA LYS A 302 4.75 46.57 -19.80
C LYS A 302 3.85 45.62 -19.02
N CYS A 303 2.53 45.81 -19.07
CA CYS A 303 1.58 44.94 -18.36
C CYS A 303 1.57 43.53 -18.96
N ARG A 304 1.69 43.40 -20.28
CA ARG A 304 1.78 42.12 -20.98
C ARG A 304 2.99 41.30 -20.54
N LYS A 305 4.19 41.90 -20.51
CA LYS A 305 5.42 41.25 -20.03
C LYS A 305 5.29 40.72 -18.60
N GLU A 306 4.61 41.45 -17.73
CA GLU A 306 4.38 41.01 -16.36
C GLU A 306 3.32 39.93 -16.24
N ARG A 307 2.22 40.06 -16.97
CA ARG A 307 1.21 39.01 -17.07
C ARG A 307 1.83 37.71 -17.59
N GLU A 308 2.68 37.77 -18.61
CA GLU A 308 3.44 36.62 -19.12
C GLU A 308 4.41 36.04 -18.07
N PHE A 309 5.08 36.89 -17.28
CA PHE A 309 5.92 36.44 -16.15
C PHE A 309 5.10 35.66 -15.11
N PHE A 310 3.95 36.19 -14.68
CA PHE A 310 3.07 35.50 -13.72
C PHE A 310 2.41 34.26 -14.31
N GLN A 311 2.06 34.29 -15.60
CA GLN A 311 1.53 33.15 -16.35
C GLN A 311 2.53 31.99 -16.32
N LYS A 312 3.80 32.27 -16.65
CA LYS A 312 4.87 31.28 -16.55
C LYS A 312 5.04 30.75 -15.13
N LYS A 313 4.94 31.61 -14.12
CA LYS A 313 4.97 31.18 -12.71
C LYS A 313 3.81 30.27 -12.33
N VAL A 314 2.62 30.51 -12.85
CA VAL A 314 1.45 29.64 -12.64
C VAL A 314 1.60 28.31 -13.38
N GLU A 315 2.18 28.28 -14.57
CA GLU A 315 2.53 27.04 -15.30
C GLU A 315 3.63 26.22 -14.58
N GLU A 316 4.48 26.90 -13.81
CA GLU A 316 5.47 26.30 -12.91
C GLU A 316 4.86 25.78 -11.59
N MET A 317 3.60 26.08 -11.28
CA MET A 317 2.92 25.59 -10.08
C MET A 317 2.29 24.20 -10.29
N PRO A 318 2.07 23.43 -9.22
CA PRO A 318 1.21 22.24 -9.28
C PRO A 318 -0.22 22.62 -9.69
N PRO A 319 -0.84 21.88 -10.64
CA PRO A 319 -2.28 21.95 -10.87
C PRO A 319 -3.06 21.63 -9.60
N ASP A 320 -4.24 22.24 -9.44
CA ASP A 320 -5.04 22.12 -8.21
C ASP A 320 -5.41 20.67 -7.87
N SER A 321 -5.65 19.83 -8.89
CA SER A 321 -5.95 18.40 -8.72
C SER A 321 -4.84 17.58 -8.07
N VAL A 322 -3.59 18.06 -8.09
CA VAL A 322 -2.42 17.32 -7.60
C VAL A 322 -1.67 18.02 -6.47
N VAL A 323 -2.18 19.14 -5.98
CA VAL A 323 -1.57 19.92 -4.88
C VAL A 323 -1.26 19.04 -3.67
N TYR A 324 -2.19 18.14 -3.32
CA TYR A 324 -2.03 17.20 -2.23
C TYR A 324 -0.75 16.35 -2.37
N TYR A 325 -0.55 15.72 -3.54
CA TYR A 325 0.62 14.89 -3.81
C TYR A 325 1.92 15.71 -3.95
N ASP A 326 1.84 16.91 -4.54
CA ASP A 326 2.99 17.85 -4.64
C ASP A 326 3.53 18.22 -3.25
N GLN A 327 2.65 18.46 -2.27
CA GLN A 327 3.06 18.77 -0.91
C GLN A 327 3.78 17.60 -0.23
N LEU A 328 3.29 16.37 -0.41
CA LEU A 328 3.94 15.16 0.11
C LEU A 328 5.32 14.95 -0.54
N LEU A 329 5.44 15.14 -1.86
CA LEU A 329 6.71 15.07 -2.58
C LEU A 329 7.70 16.15 -2.12
N LYS A 330 7.26 17.39 -1.95
CA LYS A 330 8.11 18.48 -1.45
C LYS A 330 8.67 18.17 -0.07
N LYS A 331 7.85 17.60 0.82
CA LYS A 331 8.31 17.15 2.13
C LYS A 331 9.41 16.09 1.98
N LEU A 332 9.18 15.06 1.16
CA LEU A 332 10.20 14.01 0.91
C LEU A 332 11.49 14.56 0.32
N ILE A 333 11.40 15.51 -0.62
CA ILE A 333 12.57 16.17 -1.22
C ILE A 333 13.36 16.90 -0.13
N ASN A 334 12.70 17.71 0.70
CA ASN A 334 13.36 18.44 1.78
C ASN A 334 14.00 17.49 2.81
N ASP A 335 13.26 16.48 3.25
CA ASP A 335 13.75 15.46 4.20
C ASP A 335 14.96 14.70 3.63
N PHE A 336 14.99 14.48 2.31
CA PHE A 336 16.11 13.83 1.62
C PHE A 336 17.34 14.74 1.53
N MET A 337 17.16 16.05 1.29
CA MET A 337 18.28 17.00 1.21
C MET A 337 19.08 17.13 2.51
N GLU A 338 18.51 16.70 3.65
CA GLU A 338 19.19 16.66 4.95
C GLU A 338 19.94 15.33 5.20
N GLN A 339 19.77 14.33 4.35
CA GLN A 339 20.38 13.01 4.52
C GLN A 339 21.78 12.92 3.91
N PRO A 340 22.64 12.00 4.40
CA PRO A 340 23.92 11.74 3.77
C PRO A 340 23.76 11.25 2.32
N SER A 341 24.53 11.81 1.40
CA SER A 341 24.60 11.41 -0.02
C SER A 341 25.09 9.97 -0.15
N THR A 342 24.16 9.02 -0.19
CA THR A 342 24.45 7.59 -0.36
C THR A 342 23.46 6.97 -1.35
N ILE A 343 23.90 5.94 -2.08
CA ILE A 343 23.05 5.19 -3.01
C ILE A 343 21.83 4.61 -2.28
N THR A 344 22.00 4.15 -1.04
CA THR A 344 20.91 3.59 -0.22
C THR A 344 19.85 4.64 0.09
N ASN A 345 20.26 5.85 0.49
CA ASN A 345 19.30 6.93 0.78
C ASN A 345 18.62 7.41 -0.51
N ALA A 346 19.38 7.57 -1.59
CA ALA A 346 18.82 7.94 -2.89
C ALA A 346 17.80 6.91 -3.40
N ALA A 347 18.09 5.60 -3.28
CA ALA A 347 17.16 4.53 -3.66
C ALA A 347 15.87 4.56 -2.83
N LYS A 348 15.98 4.72 -1.50
CA LYS A 348 14.82 4.87 -0.60
C LYS A 348 14.00 6.12 -0.94
N PHE A 349 14.65 7.24 -1.20
CA PHE A 349 14.01 8.49 -1.59
C PHE A 349 13.23 8.35 -2.91
N ILE A 350 13.85 7.78 -3.95
CA ILE A 350 13.19 7.50 -5.23
C ILE A 350 11.93 6.67 -5.00
N LEU A 351 12.06 5.53 -4.31
CA LEU A 351 10.94 4.61 -4.05
C LEU A 351 9.83 5.26 -3.21
N SER A 352 10.18 6.12 -2.25
CA SER A 352 9.21 6.86 -1.44
C SER A 352 8.43 7.90 -2.25
N CYS A 353 9.01 8.43 -3.32
CA CYS A 353 8.33 9.37 -4.22
C CYS A 353 7.36 8.69 -5.18
N ILE A 354 7.56 7.40 -5.50
CA ILE A 354 6.80 6.70 -6.54
C ILE A 354 5.28 6.73 -6.34
N PRO A 355 4.71 6.43 -5.16
CA PRO A 355 3.25 6.43 -4.98
C PRO A 355 2.60 7.78 -5.34
N TYR A 356 3.28 8.88 -5.00
CA TYR A 356 2.82 10.22 -5.32
C TYR A 356 3.01 10.57 -6.79
N LEU A 357 4.15 10.19 -7.39
CA LEU A 357 4.39 10.38 -8.82
C LEU A 357 3.35 9.60 -9.65
N MET A 358 3.03 8.36 -9.28
CA MET A 358 2.02 7.56 -9.97
C MET A 358 0.62 8.15 -9.81
N SER A 359 0.30 8.73 -8.65
CA SER A 359 -0.96 9.43 -8.42
C SER A 359 -1.07 10.71 -9.25
N ILE A 360 0.00 11.52 -9.33
CA ILE A 360 0.07 12.69 -10.22
C ILE A 360 -0.10 12.28 -11.68
N LYS A 361 0.54 11.18 -12.10
CA LYS A 361 0.42 10.64 -13.45
C LYS A 361 -1.02 10.22 -13.77
N SER A 362 -1.71 9.59 -12.83
CA SER A 362 -3.11 9.17 -12.98
C SER A 362 -4.02 10.37 -13.24
N GLU A 363 -3.79 11.48 -12.52
CA GLU A 363 -4.57 12.71 -12.64
C GLU A 363 -4.24 13.55 -13.90
N LEU A 364 -2.96 13.65 -14.27
CA LEU A 364 -2.50 14.60 -15.30
C LEU A 364 -2.12 13.96 -16.64
N GLY A 365 -1.82 12.65 -16.65
CA GLY A 365 -1.28 11.94 -17.81
C GLY A 365 0.25 11.95 -17.90
N TRP A 366 0.79 11.04 -18.72
CA TRP A 366 2.23 10.77 -18.84
C TRP A 366 3.01 11.93 -19.48
N ASP A 367 2.41 12.64 -20.44
CA ASP A 367 3.07 13.70 -21.23
C ASP A 367 2.86 15.11 -20.65
N ASN A 368 2.27 15.21 -19.45
CA ASN A 368 2.02 16.50 -18.82
C ASN A 368 3.34 17.18 -18.39
N ASN A 369 3.51 18.45 -18.75
CA ASN A 369 4.71 19.23 -18.44
C ASN A 369 5.04 19.30 -16.93
N TYR A 370 4.03 19.42 -16.06
CA TYR A 370 4.23 19.42 -14.62
C TYR A 370 4.75 18.05 -14.15
N PHE A 371 4.14 16.96 -14.63
CA PHE A 371 4.53 15.59 -14.28
C PHE A 371 6.00 15.30 -14.69
N ILE A 372 6.37 15.65 -15.91
CA ILE A 372 7.76 15.51 -16.41
C ILE A 372 8.73 16.31 -15.53
N ARG A 373 8.37 17.55 -15.18
CA ARG A 373 9.21 18.42 -14.34
C ARG A 373 9.42 17.85 -12.94
N ILE A 374 8.38 17.35 -12.28
CA ILE A 374 8.52 16.79 -10.93
C ILE A 374 9.29 15.46 -10.94
N CYS A 375 9.08 14.59 -11.93
CA CYS A 375 9.90 13.39 -12.15
C CYS A 375 11.39 13.75 -12.34
N THR A 376 11.65 14.77 -13.15
CA THR A 376 13.01 15.27 -13.40
C THR A 376 13.63 15.82 -12.14
N ARG A 377 12.89 16.57 -11.31
CA ARG A 377 13.38 17.09 -10.03
C ARG A 377 13.76 15.97 -9.05
N VAL A 378 12.95 14.92 -8.94
CA VAL A 378 13.29 13.74 -8.13
C VAL A 378 14.58 13.09 -8.65
N ALA A 379 14.69 12.92 -9.97
CA ALA A 379 15.87 12.33 -10.59
C ALA A 379 17.13 13.20 -10.45
N GLU A 380 17.02 14.52 -10.51
CA GLU A 380 18.14 15.45 -10.31
C GLU A 380 18.78 15.30 -8.93
N ASN A 381 17.95 15.27 -7.88
CA ASN A 381 18.41 15.13 -6.50
C ASN A 381 19.06 13.75 -6.28
N ALA A 382 18.40 12.68 -6.74
CA ALA A 382 18.90 11.33 -6.52
C ALA A 382 20.15 11.00 -7.36
N LEU A 383 20.21 11.43 -8.62
CA LEU A 383 21.33 11.12 -9.52
C LEU A 383 22.65 11.69 -8.99
N GLY A 384 22.65 12.92 -8.47
CA GLY A 384 23.86 13.53 -7.90
C GLY A 384 24.47 12.68 -6.81
N ASP A 385 23.64 12.25 -5.85
CA ASP A 385 24.06 11.43 -4.71
C ASP A 385 24.51 10.02 -5.12
N ILE A 386 23.79 9.38 -6.06
CA ILE A 386 24.15 8.05 -6.57
C ILE A 386 25.55 8.10 -7.18
N ILE A 387 25.83 9.08 -8.04
CA ILE A 387 27.14 9.16 -8.73
C ILE A 387 28.26 9.54 -7.77
N LEU A 388 28.00 10.48 -6.85
CA LEU A 388 28.98 10.88 -5.84
C LEU A 388 29.38 9.71 -4.94
N ASP A 389 28.40 9.00 -4.39
CA ASP A 389 28.65 7.87 -3.50
C ASP A 389 29.26 6.67 -4.26
N TYR A 390 28.80 6.40 -5.48
CA TYR A 390 29.35 5.36 -6.34
C TYR A 390 30.85 5.55 -6.59
N ASN A 391 31.25 6.77 -6.97
CA ASN A 391 32.65 7.09 -7.24
C ASN A 391 33.49 7.00 -5.95
N ASN A 392 32.99 7.57 -4.85
CA ASN A 392 33.67 7.55 -3.55
C ASN A 392 33.91 6.13 -3.03
N GLN A 393 32.89 5.27 -3.08
CA GLN A 393 33.00 3.90 -2.59
C GLN A 393 33.84 3.03 -3.51
N THR A 394 33.72 3.19 -4.84
CA THR A 394 34.54 2.45 -5.80
C THR A 394 36.02 2.80 -5.64
N GLU A 395 36.36 4.07 -5.45
CA GLU A 395 37.74 4.50 -5.20
C GLU A 395 38.29 3.95 -3.88
N LYS A 396 37.50 3.99 -2.80
CA LYS A 396 37.88 3.41 -1.51
C LYS A 396 38.15 1.91 -1.59
N LEU A 397 37.29 1.17 -2.29
CA LEU A 397 37.42 -0.28 -2.47
C LEU A 397 38.63 -0.65 -3.35
N ARG A 398 38.98 0.17 -4.35
CA ARG A 398 40.18 -0.03 -5.19
C ARG A 398 41.50 0.19 -4.46
N LYS A 399 41.51 0.97 -3.37
CA LYS A 399 42.72 1.26 -2.56
C LYS A 399 42.98 0.23 -1.46
N GLN A 400 42.13 -0.78 -1.28
CA GLN A 400 42.34 -1.81 -0.25
C GLN A 400 43.46 -2.80 -0.66
N PRO A 401 44.35 -3.21 0.29
CA PRO A 401 45.45 -4.12 0.01
C PRO A 401 44.97 -5.51 -0.43
N ILE A 402 45.74 -6.14 -1.33
CA ILE A 402 45.41 -7.33 -2.15
C ILE A 402 45.04 -8.60 -1.32
N GLY A 403 45.28 -8.61 0.00
CA GLY A 403 45.07 -9.77 0.88
C GLY A 403 43.62 -10.25 1.08
N ASP A 404 42.60 -9.42 0.80
CA ASP A 404 41.17 -9.77 0.90
C ASP A 404 40.44 -9.57 -0.44
N SER A 405 40.94 -10.22 -1.49
CA SER A 405 40.43 -10.05 -2.86
C SER A 405 38.98 -10.57 -3.04
N SER A 406 38.57 -11.61 -2.29
CA SER A 406 37.21 -12.18 -2.35
C SER A 406 36.17 -11.32 -1.64
N GLY A 407 36.48 -10.83 -0.43
CA GLY A 407 35.59 -9.93 0.32
C GLY A 407 35.42 -8.58 -0.37
N THR A 408 36.48 -8.05 -0.96
CA THR A 408 36.45 -6.79 -1.73
C THR A 408 35.58 -6.89 -2.98
N LEU A 409 35.72 -7.97 -3.77
CA LEU A 409 34.90 -8.19 -4.96
C LEU A 409 33.40 -8.33 -4.63
N THR A 410 33.08 -8.99 -3.52
CA THR A 410 31.69 -9.13 -3.03
C THR A 410 31.09 -7.77 -2.66
N LYS A 411 31.85 -6.91 -1.98
CA LYS A 411 31.43 -5.53 -1.65
C LYS A 411 31.23 -4.68 -2.91
N ILE A 412 32.13 -4.77 -3.89
CA ILE A 412 32.01 -4.08 -5.17
C ILE A 412 30.74 -4.53 -5.91
N ARG A 413 30.48 -5.85 -5.99
CA ARG A 413 29.25 -6.37 -6.62
C ARG A 413 27.99 -5.84 -5.94
N ALA A 414 27.95 -5.83 -4.61
CA ALA A 414 26.80 -5.31 -3.86
C ALA A 414 26.57 -3.81 -4.10
N LEU A 415 27.64 -3.02 -4.13
CA LEU A 415 27.60 -1.59 -4.46
C LEU A 415 27.05 -1.35 -5.87
N VAL A 416 27.63 -2.02 -6.87
CA VAL A 416 27.22 -1.89 -8.28
C VAL A 416 25.78 -2.37 -8.49
N LYS A 417 25.37 -3.45 -7.82
CA LYS A 417 23.99 -3.93 -7.84
C LYS A 417 23.02 -2.86 -7.32
N SER A 418 23.36 -2.23 -6.20
CA SER A 418 22.52 -1.19 -5.59
C SER A 418 22.43 0.04 -6.50
N ALA A 419 23.55 0.45 -7.09
CA ALA A 419 23.63 1.57 -8.02
C ALA A 419 22.82 1.32 -9.30
N VAL A 420 22.96 0.14 -9.93
CA VAL A 420 22.25 -0.15 -11.18
C VAL A 420 20.74 -0.25 -10.97
N ILE A 421 20.27 -0.77 -9.83
CA ILE A 421 18.84 -0.79 -9.48
C ILE A 421 18.32 0.63 -9.26
N ALA A 422 19.02 1.46 -8.49
CA ALA A 422 18.62 2.84 -8.25
C ALA A 422 18.56 3.65 -9.56
N MET A 423 19.56 3.48 -10.43
CA MET A 423 19.57 4.12 -11.75
C MET A 423 18.48 3.57 -12.67
N TYR A 424 18.15 2.28 -12.59
CA TYR A 424 17.03 1.68 -13.33
C TYR A 424 15.69 2.31 -12.94
N HIS A 425 15.46 2.54 -11.64
CA HIS A 425 14.27 3.26 -11.18
C HIS A 425 14.18 4.67 -11.79
N LEU A 426 15.28 5.42 -11.84
CA LEU A 426 15.31 6.73 -12.51
C LEU A 426 15.02 6.61 -14.02
N ASN A 427 15.53 5.57 -14.68
CA ASN A 427 15.29 5.35 -16.11
C ASN A 427 13.80 5.13 -16.43
N CYS A 428 13.06 4.51 -15.50
CA CYS A 428 11.62 4.24 -15.61
C CYS A 428 10.73 5.50 -15.45
N LEU A 429 11.26 6.61 -14.93
CA LEU A 429 10.51 7.86 -14.79
C LEU A 429 10.40 8.62 -16.12
N ASN A 430 9.34 9.42 -16.30
CA ASN A 430 9.28 10.31 -17.46
C ASN A 430 10.14 11.56 -17.22
N LEU A 431 11.37 11.52 -17.72
CA LEU A 431 12.36 12.58 -17.51
C LEU A 431 12.34 13.55 -18.69
N ASP A 432 12.59 14.82 -18.40
CA ASP A 432 12.83 15.84 -19.40
C ASP A 432 13.88 15.36 -20.42
N LYS A 433 13.67 15.70 -21.69
CA LYS A 433 14.48 15.19 -22.80
C LYS A 433 15.94 15.61 -22.68
N GLU A 434 16.21 16.86 -22.33
CA GLU A 434 17.58 17.37 -22.20
C GLU A 434 18.28 16.73 -21.01
N PHE A 435 17.61 16.66 -19.85
CA PHE A 435 18.16 15.99 -18.67
C PHE A 435 18.48 14.50 -18.97
N ARG A 436 17.54 13.80 -19.61
CA ARG A 436 17.68 12.39 -19.98
C ARG A 436 18.89 12.18 -20.89
N GLN A 437 19.06 13.01 -21.92
CA GLN A 437 20.14 12.86 -22.90
C GLN A 437 21.50 13.30 -22.36
N ASN A 438 21.57 14.45 -21.71
CA ASN A 438 22.83 15.11 -21.39
C ASN A 438 23.40 14.71 -20.03
N ARG A 439 22.56 14.34 -19.06
CA ARG A 439 22.99 14.05 -17.67
C ARG A 439 22.82 12.59 -17.29
N PHE A 440 21.69 11.98 -17.65
CA PHE A 440 21.33 10.65 -17.17
C PHE A 440 21.88 9.50 -18.04
N LYS A 441 21.67 9.53 -19.36
CA LYS A 441 21.93 8.40 -20.27
C LYS A 441 23.36 7.86 -20.19
N ASN A 442 24.36 8.73 -20.18
CA ASN A 442 25.76 8.31 -20.15
C ASN A 442 26.13 7.62 -18.83
N ASN A 443 25.71 8.20 -17.70
CA ASN A 443 25.94 7.61 -16.38
C ASN A 443 25.24 6.24 -16.24
N TYR A 444 24.00 6.14 -16.70
CA TYR A 444 23.25 4.88 -16.70
C TYR A 444 23.96 3.80 -17.52
N ALA A 445 24.39 4.12 -18.74
CA ALA A 445 25.08 3.19 -19.62
C ALA A 445 26.39 2.66 -19.00
N ILE A 446 27.17 3.52 -18.32
CA ILE A 446 28.41 3.13 -17.65
C ILE A 446 28.14 2.15 -16.51
N ILE A 447 27.18 2.47 -15.63
CA ILE A 447 26.85 1.63 -14.47
C ILE A 447 26.26 0.28 -14.92
N VAL A 448 25.39 0.27 -15.94
CA VAL A 448 24.85 -0.97 -16.52
C VAL A 448 25.96 -1.84 -17.10
N LYS A 449 26.91 -1.24 -17.85
CA LYS A 449 28.06 -1.98 -18.38
C LYS A 449 28.88 -2.63 -17.26
N GLN A 450 29.20 -1.88 -16.21
CA GLN A 450 29.95 -2.40 -15.07
C GLN A 450 29.16 -3.48 -14.31
N ALA A 451 27.84 -3.35 -14.18
CA ALA A 451 26.98 -4.35 -13.56
C ALA A 451 26.95 -5.68 -14.34
N ARG A 452 26.98 -5.61 -15.69
CA ARG A 452 27.09 -6.77 -16.57
C ARG A 452 28.44 -7.46 -16.44
N GLU A 453 29.53 -6.69 -16.52
CA GLU A 453 30.90 -7.20 -16.37
C GLU A 453 31.13 -7.90 -15.01
N LEU A 454 30.51 -7.39 -13.95
CA LEU A 454 30.60 -7.95 -12.60
C LEU A 454 29.58 -9.07 -12.32
N ASN A 455 28.70 -9.37 -13.28
CA ASN A 455 27.64 -10.39 -13.19
C ASN A 455 26.80 -10.26 -11.90
N VAL A 456 26.39 -9.03 -11.55
CA VAL A 456 25.84 -8.69 -10.21
C VAL A 456 24.51 -9.37 -9.85
N PHE A 457 23.83 -9.98 -10.83
CA PHE A 457 22.59 -10.72 -10.62
C PHE A 457 22.76 -12.24 -10.67
N ALA A 458 23.99 -12.77 -10.81
CA ALA A 458 24.22 -14.20 -10.71
C ALA A 458 23.99 -14.73 -9.29
N ASP A 459 23.48 -15.95 -9.19
CA ASP A 459 23.38 -16.69 -7.93
C ASP A 459 24.74 -17.30 -7.55
N GLY A 460 24.84 -17.84 -6.33
CA GLY A 460 26.10 -18.37 -5.79
C GLY A 460 26.71 -19.49 -6.65
N ILE A 461 25.88 -20.30 -7.31
CA ILE A 461 26.31 -21.40 -8.16
C ILE A 461 26.86 -20.86 -9.48
N ALA A 462 26.14 -19.94 -10.13
CA ALA A 462 26.58 -19.29 -11.36
C ALA A 462 27.89 -18.50 -11.15
N LEU A 463 28.06 -17.87 -9.99
CA LEU A 463 29.29 -17.20 -9.59
C LEU A 463 30.46 -18.19 -9.40
N ALA A 464 30.21 -19.34 -8.75
CA ALA A 464 31.23 -20.37 -8.52
C ALA A 464 31.66 -21.07 -9.83
N LEU A 465 30.73 -21.22 -10.78
CA LEU A 465 30.96 -21.87 -12.08
C LEU A 465 31.42 -20.90 -13.18
N GLY A 466 31.53 -19.60 -12.90
CA GLY A 466 31.91 -18.59 -13.90
C GLY A 466 30.88 -18.40 -15.02
N ILE A 467 29.62 -18.74 -14.78
CA ILE A 467 28.53 -18.62 -15.76
C ILE A 467 28.13 -17.15 -15.89
N ILE A 468 28.41 -16.54 -17.04
CA ILE A 468 28.07 -15.15 -17.34
C ILE A 468 26.66 -15.11 -17.94
N LYS A 469 25.77 -14.33 -17.31
CA LYS A 469 24.41 -14.09 -17.83
C LYS A 469 24.49 -13.36 -19.17
N SER A 470 23.65 -13.76 -20.13
CA SER A 470 23.44 -13.01 -21.36
C SER A 470 22.84 -11.63 -21.06
N ASP A 471 23.03 -10.67 -21.98
CA ASP A 471 22.43 -9.34 -21.87
C ASP A 471 20.91 -9.40 -21.66
N LEU A 472 20.24 -10.35 -22.33
CA LEU A 472 18.79 -10.55 -22.22
C LEU A 472 18.38 -11.03 -20.82
N GLU A 473 19.14 -11.96 -20.24
CA GLU A 473 18.93 -12.46 -18.88
C GLU A 473 19.23 -11.40 -17.81
N PHE A 474 20.27 -10.59 -18.04
CA PHE A 474 20.59 -9.45 -17.19
C PHE A 474 19.45 -8.43 -17.19
N ASP A 475 18.96 -8.03 -18.36
CA ASP A 475 17.89 -7.04 -18.49
C ASP A 475 16.57 -7.57 -17.90
N ALA A 476 16.27 -8.87 -18.08
CA ALA A 476 15.14 -9.51 -17.44
C ALA A 476 15.28 -9.53 -15.90
N ALA A 477 16.48 -9.79 -15.37
CA ALA A 477 16.74 -9.74 -13.93
C ALA A 477 16.63 -8.31 -13.38
N LEU A 478 17.13 -7.32 -14.11
CA LEU A 478 17.04 -5.91 -13.72
C LEU A 478 15.57 -5.46 -13.69
N LYS A 479 14.77 -5.84 -14.70
CA LYS A 479 13.33 -5.52 -14.78
C LYS A 479 12.51 -6.06 -13.59
N LYS A 480 12.92 -7.18 -12.98
CA LYS A 480 12.28 -7.70 -11.75
C LYS A 480 12.44 -6.77 -10.55
N ASN A 481 13.40 -5.84 -10.59
CA ASN A 481 13.58 -4.78 -9.60
C ASN A 481 12.83 -3.50 -10.00
N GLY A 482 11.76 -3.59 -10.79
CA GLY A 482 10.88 -2.44 -11.04
C GLY A 482 10.20 -1.95 -9.77
N PHE A 483 9.81 -0.67 -9.74
CA PHE A 483 9.00 -0.13 -8.63
C PHE A 483 7.51 -0.43 -8.83
N ASP A 484 6.77 -0.36 -7.73
CA ASP A 484 5.30 -0.47 -7.72
C ASP A 484 4.66 0.71 -8.45
N THR A 485 3.84 0.45 -9.45
CA THR A 485 3.24 1.47 -10.32
C THR A 485 1.83 1.89 -9.91
N ARG A 486 1.33 1.39 -8.77
CA ARG A 486 0.02 1.76 -8.23
C ARG A 486 -0.03 3.25 -7.87
N ASP A 487 -1.14 3.89 -8.22
CA ASP A 487 -1.55 5.19 -7.68
C ASP A 487 -2.27 5.02 -6.33
N GLU A 488 -2.67 6.12 -5.70
CA GLU A 488 -3.41 6.10 -4.43
C GLU A 488 -4.61 5.14 -4.49
N LYS A 489 -5.40 5.18 -5.58
CA LYS A 489 -6.53 4.28 -5.76
C LYS A 489 -6.09 2.81 -5.79
N GLY A 490 -5.06 2.49 -6.57
CA GLY A 490 -4.51 1.13 -6.63
C GLY A 490 -4.02 0.62 -5.28
N TYR A 491 -3.42 1.49 -4.45
CA TYR A 491 -3.08 1.14 -3.08
C TYR A 491 -4.33 0.90 -2.23
N PHE A 492 -5.33 1.77 -2.31
CA PHE A 492 -6.58 1.64 -1.56
C PHE A 492 -7.37 0.35 -1.91
N ASP A 493 -7.42 0.03 -3.19
CA ASP A 493 -8.13 -1.15 -3.71
C ASP A 493 -7.43 -2.45 -3.29
N SER A 494 -6.11 -2.42 -3.12
CA SER A 494 -5.31 -3.57 -2.68
C SER A 494 -5.36 -3.88 -1.19
N ILE A 495 -5.98 -3.02 -0.37
CA ILE A 495 -6.05 -3.22 1.08
C ILE A 495 -6.80 -4.51 1.40
N SER A 496 -6.07 -5.46 1.99
CA SER A 496 -6.56 -6.80 2.33
C SER A 496 -6.49 -7.12 3.82
N SER A 497 -5.89 -6.23 4.62
CA SER A 497 -5.67 -6.42 6.04
C SER A 497 -5.72 -5.10 6.82
N LEU A 498 -5.80 -5.19 8.15
CA LEU A 498 -5.67 -4.02 9.02
C LEU A 498 -4.29 -3.35 8.89
N SER A 499 -3.23 -4.15 8.72
CA SER A 499 -1.87 -3.64 8.50
C SER A 499 -1.78 -2.82 7.21
N ASP A 500 -2.44 -3.27 6.13
CA ASP A 500 -2.49 -2.52 4.87
C ASP A 500 -3.22 -1.19 5.04
N CYS A 501 -4.27 -1.15 5.88
CA CYS A 501 -4.98 0.08 6.17
C CYS A 501 -4.05 1.12 6.82
N TYR A 502 -3.27 0.70 7.81
CA TYR A 502 -2.34 1.60 8.49
C TYR A 502 -1.16 2.02 7.59
N ASN A 503 -0.65 1.11 6.75
CA ASN A 503 0.36 1.45 5.76
C ASN A 503 -0.17 2.47 4.74
N TYR A 504 -1.40 2.28 4.26
CA TYR A 504 -2.08 3.24 3.40
C TYR A 504 -2.24 4.60 4.11
N GLN A 505 -2.73 4.61 5.36
CA GLN A 505 -2.94 5.84 6.12
C GLN A 505 -1.63 6.62 6.32
N TYR A 506 -0.53 5.90 6.55
CA TYR A 506 0.79 6.48 6.69
C TYR A 506 1.30 7.07 5.36
N MET A 507 1.06 6.39 4.25
CA MET A 507 1.49 6.81 2.92
C MET A 507 0.64 7.97 2.37
N PHE A 508 -0.68 7.94 2.57
CA PHE A 508 -1.63 8.95 2.07
C PHE A 508 -2.41 9.57 3.23
N PRO A 509 -1.75 10.36 4.11
CA PRO A 509 -2.41 11.00 5.23
C PRO A 509 -3.44 12.02 4.72
N ASN A 510 -4.70 11.89 5.13
CA ASN A 510 -5.83 12.70 4.63
C ASN A 510 -6.02 12.65 3.11
N GLY A 511 -5.67 11.53 2.47
CA GLY A 511 -5.85 11.32 1.04
C GLY A 511 -7.31 11.17 0.60
N ASN A 512 -7.53 11.00 -0.70
CA ASN A 512 -8.86 11.01 -1.31
C ASN A 512 -9.79 9.92 -0.77
N TYR A 513 -9.23 8.81 -0.27
CA TYR A 513 -10.00 7.68 0.26
C TYR A 513 -10.01 7.61 1.80
N ALA A 514 -9.59 8.67 2.52
CA ALA A 514 -9.49 8.64 3.99
C ALA A 514 -10.81 8.26 4.69
N ALA A 515 -11.95 8.80 4.23
CA ALA A 515 -13.26 8.45 4.80
C ALA A 515 -13.64 6.98 4.55
N SER A 516 -13.35 6.46 3.36
CA SER A 516 -13.58 5.05 3.01
C SER A 516 -12.62 4.12 3.76
N LEU A 517 -11.39 4.57 4.00
CA LEU A 517 -10.39 3.87 4.80
C LEU A 517 -10.85 3.70 6.24
N THR A 518 -11.43 4.72 6.86
CA THR A 518 -11.97 4.61 8.23
C THR A 518 -13.01 3.49 8.34
N ARG A 519 -13.86 3.32 7.33
CA ARG A 519 -14.82 2.20 7.28
C ARG A 519 -14.13 0.85 7.13
N LYS A 520 -13.11 0.74 6.26
CA LYS A 520 -12.30 -0.48 6.12
C LYS A 520 -11.60 -0.83 7.43
N ILE A 521 -11.01 0.15 8.12
CA ILE A 521 -10.38 -0.04 9.44
C ILE A 521 -11.40 -0.60 10.43
N GLU A 522 -12.58 0.01 10.54
CA GLU A 522 -13.63 -0.50 11.44
C GLU A 522 -14.02 -1.95 11.10
N ILE A 523 -14.17 -2.29 9.81
CA ILE A 523 -14.46 -3.66 9.37
C ILE A 523 -13.36 -4.63 9.81
N TYR A 524 -12.10 -4.31 9.53
CA TYR A 524 -10.98 -5.20 9.85
C TYR A 524 -10.78 -5.32 11.37
N GLU A 525 -10.89 -4.22 12.14
CA GLU A 525 -10.79 -4.27 13.60
C GLU A 525 -11.93 -5.10 14.22
N TYR A 526 -13.15 -5.00 13.69
CA TYR A 526 -14.27 -5.85 14.11
C TYR A 526 -14.00 -7.33 13.82
N ASN A 527 -13.48 -7.65 12.62
CA ASN A 527 -13.19 -9.01 12.22
C ASN A 527 -12.05 -9.64 13.03
N GLU A 528 -11.01 -8.86 13.37
CA GLU A 528 -9.86 -9.30 14.17
C GLU A 528 -10.15 -9.42 15.67
N CYS A 529 -11.33 -8.97 16.15
CA CYS A 529 -11.76 -9.18 17.53
C CYS A 529 -11.86 -10.68 17.82
N SER A 530 -10.90 -11.19 18.60
CA SER A 530 -10.82 -12.61 18.98
C SER A 530 -11.05 -12.85 20.47
N THR A 531 -11.12 -11.79 21.28
CA THR A 531 -11.40 -11.84 22.72
C THR A 531 -12.48 -10.85 23.12
N ILE A 532 -13.14 -11.10 24.27
CA ILE A 532 -14.14 -10.19 24.84
C ILE A 532 -13.54 -8.81 25.15
N GLU A 533 -12.26 -8.78 25.52
CA GLU A 533 -11.56 -7.52 25.78
C GLU A 533 -11.34 -6.71 24.50
N ASP A 534 -11.02 -7.37 23.38
CA ASP A 534 -10.91 -6.71 22.08
C ASP A 534 -12.25 -6.14 21.64
N LEU A 535 -13.34 -6.91 21.81
CA LEU A 535 -14.69 -6.47 21.49
C LEU A 535 -15.14 -5.27 22.36
N ARG A 536 -14.74 -5.23 23.64
CA ARG A 536 -14.98 -4.07 24.52
C ARG A 536 -14.21 -2.84 24.06
N LYS A 537 -12.93 -2.99 23.71
CA LYS A 537 -12.12 -1.89 23.16
C LYS A 537 -12.68 -1.39 21.83
N PHE A 538 -13.13 -2.31 20.97
CA PHE A 538 -13.81 -1.99 19.73
C PHE A 538 -15.08 -1.18 19.98
N LYS A 539 -15.96 -1.61 20.88
CA LYS A 539 -17.17 -0.87 21.26
C LYS A 539 -16.87 0.51 21.85
N ALA A 540 -15.83 0.63 22.67
CA ALA A 540 -15.41 1.91 23.23
C ALA A 540 -14.89 2.89 22.16
N ARG A 541 -14.20 2.36 21.13
CA ARG A 541 -13.69 3.14 20.00
C ARG A 541 -14.78 3.50 18.99
N TYR A 542 -15.75 2.61 18.77
CA TYR A 542 -16.86 2.77 17.83
C TYR A 542 -18.22 2.64 18.53
N PRO A 543 -18.66 3.64 19.32
CA PRO A 543 -19.90 3.56 20.10
C PRO A 543 -21.16 3.39 19.24
N ASN A 544 -21.13 3.88 18.00
CA ASN A 544 -22.24 3.88 17.05
C ASN A 544 -22.03 2.87 15.91
N THR A 545 -21.25 1.82 16.14
CA THR A 545 -21.02 0.78 15.13
C THR A 545 -22.32 0.09 14.71
N GLN A 546 -22.43 -0.23 13.42
CA GLN A 546 -23.58 -0.95 12.86
C GLN A 546 -23.45 -2.48 12.96
N TYR A 547 -22.30 -3.00 13.41
CA TYR A 547 -22.05 -4.43 13.53
C TYR A 547 -22.71 -5.02 14.78
N ASP A 548 -23.18 -6.27 14.65
CA ASP A 548 -23.83 -6.99 15.74
C ASP A 548 -22.80 -7.52 16.75
N LEU A 549 -22.54 -6.71 17.77
CA LEU A 549 -21.60 -7.03 18.84
C LEU A 549 -22.04 -8.26 19.64
N SER A 550 -23.35 -8.50 19.79
CA SER A 550 -23.86 -9.66 20.53
C SER A 550 -23.59 -10.96 19.77
N LYS A 551 -23.75 -10.94 18.44
CA LYS A 551 -23.36 -12.07 17.59
C LYS A 551 -21.85 -12.33 17.63
N LYS A 552 -21.02 -11.28 17.60
CA LYS A 552 -19.56 -11.45 17.69
C LYS A 552 -19.12 -11.95 19.06
N GLU A 553 -19.77 -11.49 20.12
CA GLU A 553 -19.54 -11.97 21.49
C GLU A 553 -19.80 -13.47 21.59
N ASP A 554 -20.94 -13.95 21.08
CA ASP A 554 -21.29 -15.37 21.03
C ASP A 554 -20.19 -16.20 20.31
N GLU A 555 -19.77 -15.76 19.12
CA GLU A 555 -18.70 -16.38 18.32
C GLU A 555 -17.38 -16.48 19.13
N ILE A 556 -16.97 -15.39 19.79
CA ILE A 556 -15.76 -15.32 20.60
C ILE A 556 -15.84 -16.30 21.78
N VAL A 557 -16.96 -16.31 22.52
CA VAL A 557 -17.13 -17.22 23.67
C VAL A 557 -17.10 -18.67 23.20
N PHE A 558 -17.80 -19.01 22.12
CA PHE A 558 -17.81 -20.35 21.55
C PHE A 558 -16.38 -20.80 21.17
N ASN A 559 -15.63 -19.97 20.45
CA ASN A 559 -14.26 -20.29 20.02
C ASN A 559 -13.26 -20.36 21.18
N SER A 560 -13.53 -19.69 22.30
CA SER A 560 -12.69 -19.75 23.51
C SER A 560 -12.87 -21.04 24.33
N CYS A 561 -13.97 -21.77 24.13
CA CYS A 561 -14.27 -23.01 24.84
C CYS A 561 -13.32 -24.13 24.40
N LYS A 562 -12.77 -24.87 25.37
CA LYS A 562 -11.88 -26.03 25.15
C LYS A 562 -12.31 -27.28 25.90
N THR A 563 -13.07 -27.13 26.99
CA THR A 563 -13.50 -28.25 27.84
C THR A 563 -15.01 -28.50 27.75
N ILE A 564 -15.43 -29.70 28.15
CA ILE A 564 -16.85 -30.07 28.20
C ILE A 564 -17.67 -29.10 29.05
N ASP A 565 -17.14 -28.70 30.22
CA ASP A 565 -17.86 -27.80 31.13
C ASP A 565 -18.00 -26.38 30.57
N GLN A 566 -16.97 -25.88 29.88
CA GLN A 566 -17.03 -24.59 29.17
C GLN A 566 -18.10 -24.61 28.07
N TYR A 567 -18.17 -25.68 27.26
CA TYR A 567 -19.23 -25.81 26.25
C TYR A 567 -20.63 -25.96 26.87
N ARG A 568 -20.77 -26.63 28.02
CA ARG A 568 -22.06 -26.70 28.74
C ARG A 568 -22.49 -25.32 29.25
N GLN A 569 -21.55 -24.56 29.82
CA GLN A 569 -21.80 -23.20 30.27
C GLN A 569 -22.17 -22.28 29.08
N TYR A 570 -21.49 -22.42 27.95
CA TYR A 570 -21.84 -21.74 26.70
C TYR A 570 -23.29 -22.06 26.26
N ILE A 571 -23.67 -23.34 26.21
CA ILE A 571 -25.04 -23.78 25.82
C ILE A 571 -26.13 -23.25 26.76
N SER A 572 -25.80 -22.95 28.02
CA SER A 572 -26.74 -22.36 28.98
C SER A 572 -27.03 -20.88 28.69
N ASN A 573 -26.05 -20.17 28.14
CA ASN A 573 -26.08 -18.71 28.00
C ASN A 573 -26.29 -18.26 26.54
N TYR A 574 -25.97 -19.12 25.57
CA TYR A 574 -25.93 -18.81 24.15
C TYR A 574 -26.63 -19.90 23.31
N SER A 575 -27.09 -19.53 22.12
CA SER A 575 -27.91 -20.42 21.26
C SER A 575 -27.41 -20.57 19.83
N ILE A 576 -26.56 -19.67 19.33
CA ILE A 576 -26.19 -19.61 17.91
C ILE A 576 -25.38 -20.85 17.48
N HIS A 577 -24.32 -21.22 18.21
CA HIS A 577 -23.49 -22.40 17.92
C HIS A 577 -23.84 -23.60 18.81
N ARG A 578 -25.09 -23.71 19.25
CA ARG A 578 -25.52 -24.75 20.21
C ARG A 578 -25.29 -26.16 19.66
N LYS A 579 -25.57 -26.39 18.37
CA LYS A 579 -25.40 -27.70 17.73
C LYS A 579 -23.92 -28.07 17.64
N GLU A 580 -23.08 -27.13 17.25
CA GLU A 580 -21.63 -27.28 17.17
C GLU A 580 -21.01 -27.52 18.56
N ALA A 581 -21.49 -26.84 19.60
CA ALA A 581 -21.06 -27.06 20.98
C ALA A 581 -21.44 -28.46 21.49
N LEU A 582 -22.66 -28.93 21.21
CA LEU A 582 -23.08 -30.30 21.53
C LEU A 582 -22.22 -31.34 20.81
N ASN A 583 -21.91 -31.09 19.55
CA ASN A 583 -20.99 -31.91 18.77
C ASN A 583 -19.59 -31.95 19.42
N ARG A 584 -19.03 -30.81 19.83
CA ARG A 584 -17.73 -30.76 20.53
C ARG A 584 -17.76 -31.49 21.88
N ILE A 585 -18.86 -31.42 22.61
CA ILE A 585 -19.03 -32.19 23.85
C ILE A 585 -19.02 -33.70 23.56
N ASP A 586 -19.70 -34.15 22.50
CA ASP A 586 -19.67 -35.55 22.06
C ASP A 586 -18.23 -36.00 21.74
N ASP A 587 -17.50 -35.23 20.92
CA ASP A 587 -16.09 -35.50 20.58
C ASP A 587 -15.22 -35.63 21.83
N LEU A 588 -15.24 -34.61 22.70
CA LEU A 588 -14.42 -34.59 23.92
C LEU A 588 -14.80 -35.68 24.91
N THR A 589 -16.08 -36.09 24.97
CA THR A 589 -16.49 -37.19 25.86
C THR A 589 -15.97 -38.53 25.33
N PHE A 590 -15.96 -38.73 24.03
CA PHE A 590 -15.35 -39.90 23.41
C PHE A 590 -13.82 -39.90 23.60
N ASP A 591 -13.16 -38.79 23.29
CA ASP A 591 -11.70 -38.66 23.38
C ASP A 591 -11.16 -38.87 24.80
N ASN A 592 -11.95 -38.53 25.82
CA ASN A 592 -11.61 -38.77 27.23
C ASN A 592 -11.90 -40.20 27.71
N SER A 593 -12.59 -41.03 26.92
CA SER A 593 -12.88 -42.42 27.27
C SER A 593 -11.65 -43.30 27.08
N ARG A 594 -11.29 -44.11 28.10
CA ARG A 594 -10.10 -44.99 28.06
C ARG A 594 -10.39 -46.40 28.54
N THR A 595 -11.32 -46.55 29.48
CA THR A 595 -11.64 -47.83 30.12
C THR A 595 -12.95 -48.41 29.60
N HIS A 596 -13.21 -49.68 29.95
CA HIS A 596 -14.45 -50.37 29.62
C HIS A 596 -15.69 -49.60 30.10
N ASP A 597 -15.70 -49.18 31.37
CA ASP A 597 -16.80 -48.44 31.98
C ASP A 597 -16.99 -47.06 31.31
N ASP A 598 -15.91 -46.39 30.91
CA ASP A 598 -16.00 -45.08 30.23
C ASP A 598 -16.76 -45.19 28.91
N TYR A 599 -16.47 -46.22 28.09
CA TYR A 599 -17.15 -46.42 26.82
C TYR A 599 -18.61 -46.82 26.99
N ILE A 600 -18.95 -47.58 28.04
CA ILE A 600 -20.35 -47.86 28.39
C ILE A 600 -21.08 -46.56 28.78
N GLN A 601 -20.47 -45.75 29.63
CA GLN A 601 -21.04 -44.45 30.02
C GLN A 601 -21.21 -43.51 28.82
N TYR A 602 -20.23 -43.47 27.92
CA TYR A 602 -20.31 -42.72 26.67
C TYR A 602 -21.48 -43.21 25.79
N LEU A 603 -21.62 -44.51 25.56
CA LEU A 603 -22.69 -45.08 24.73
C LEU A 603 -24.09 -44.84 25.32
N ASN A 604 -24.22 -44.88 26.65
CA ASN A 604 -25.46 -44.55 27.35
C ASN A 604 -25.82 -43.07 27.19
N LYS A 605 -24.83 -42.19 27.25
CA LYS A 605 -25.01 -40.74 27.14
C LYS A 605 -25.21 -40.26 25.70
N PHE A 606 -24.59 -40.92 24.73
CA PHE A 606 -24.63 -40.60 23.31
C PHE A 606 -25.05 -41.82 22.46
N PRO A 607 -26.29 -42.32 22.61
CA PRO A 607 -26.75 -43.55 21.93
C PRO A 607 -26.81 -43.42 20.39
N LYS A 608 -26.88 -42.19 19.89
CA LYS A 608 -26.78 -41.80 18.47
C LYS A 608 -25.63 -40.82 18.22
N GLY A 609 -24.62 -40.81 19.10
CA GLY A 609 -23.45 -39.95 18.97
C GLY A 609 -22.61 -40.27 17.74
N ARG A 610 -21.75 -39.33 17.35
CA ARG A 610 -20.89 -39.47 16.18
C ARG A 610 -19.86 -40.59 16.33
N HIS A 611 -19.37 -40.81 17.54
CA HIS A 611 -18.41 -41.88 17.85
C HIS A 611 -19.07 -43.13 18.44
N ARG A 612 -20.40 -43.28 18.31
CA ARG A 612 -21.13 -44.45 18.82
C ARG A 612 -20.55 -45.77 18.30
N LEU A 613 -20.27 -45.86 17.00
CA LEU A 613 -19.70 -47.09 16.41
C LEU A 613 -18.24 -47.29 16.84
N ASP A 614 -17.46 -46.22 16.98
CA ASP A 614 -16.08 -46.27 17.46
C ASP A 614 -16.00 -46.72 18.91
N ALA A 615 -16.81 -46.15 19.80
CA ALA A 615 -16.92 -46.56 21.21
C ALA A 615 -17.37 -48.02 21.34
N GLN A 616 -18.34 -48.45 20.53
CA GLN A 616 -18.77 -49.84 20.50
C GLN A 616 -17.62 -50.77 20.06
N ARG A 617 -16.84 -50.39 19.05
CA ARG A 617 -15.67 -51.18 18.60
C ARG A 617 -14.57 -51.26 19.66
N GLN A 618 -14.32 -50.18 20.41
CA GLN A 618 -13.35 -50.18 21.51
C GLN A 618 -13.80 -51.06 22.67
N LEU A 619 -15.09 -51.01 23.02
CA LEU A 619 -15.68 -51.88 24.03
C LEU A 619 -15.53 -53.37 23.64
N GLU A 620 -15.87 -53.71 22.41
CA GLU A 620 -15.70 -55.06 21.86
C GLU A 620 -14.24 -55.52 21.90
N TYR A 621 -13.29 -54.63 21.63
CA TYR A 621 -11.86 -54.96 21.71
C TYR A 621 -11.41 -55.23 23.15
N ILE A 622 -11.83 -54.40 24.11
CA ILE A 622 -11.48 -54.57 25.52
C ILE A 622 -12.08 -55.88 26.06
N ASP A 623 -13.34 -56.16 25.76
CA ASP A 623 -14.01 -57.39 26.17
C ASP A 623 -13.35 -58.63 25.57
N PHE A 624 -12.96 -58.58 24.29
CA PHE A 624 -12.23 -59.67 23.66
C PHE A 624 -10.85 -59.89 24.31
N ARG A 625 -10.08 -58.81 24.52
CA ARG A 625 -8.74 -58.86 25.13
C ARG A 625 -8.76 -59.42 26.55
N ASN A 626 -9.84 -59.19 27.29
CA ASN A 626 -9.98 -59.65 28.68
C ASN A 626 -10.41 -61.12 28.81
N CYS A 627 -10.77 -61.81 27.71
CA CYS A 627 -11.14 -63.22 27.73
C CYS A 627 -9.93 -64.11 28.06
N LYS A 628 -10.06 -64.96 29.09
CA LYS A 628 -8.98 -65.87 29.54
C LYS A 628 -9.40 -67.33 29.63
N SER A 629 -10.70 -67.61 29.61
CA SER A 629 -11.26 -68.95 29.72
C SER A 629 -12.27 -69.24 28.62
N ILE A 630 -12.58 -70.52 28.44
CA ILE A 630 -13.61 -70.98 27.48
C ILE A 630 -14.96 -70.28 27.76
N SER A 631 -15.33 -70.14 29.04
CA SER A 631 -16.57 -69.47 29.45
C SER A 631 -16.56 -67.99 29.06
N ASP A 632 -15.42 -67.32 29.15
CA ASP A 632 -15.29 -65.90 28.76
C ASP A 632 -15.45 -65.73 27.25
N PHE A 633 -14.80 -66.59 26.45
CA PHE A 633 -14.94 -66.54 24.99
C PHE A 633 -16.36 -66.91 24.53
N GLU A 634 -17.02 -67.89 25.16
CA GLU A 634 -18.41 -68.24 24.86
C GLU A 634 -19.38 -67.11 25.23
N ASN A 635 -19.15 -66.43 26.35
CA ASN A 635 -19.89 -65.23 26.72
C ASN A 635 -19.65 -64.08 25.74
N PHE A 636 -18.41 -63.82 25.34
CA PHE A 636 -18.07 -62.82 24.33
C PHE A 636 -18.78 -63.08 22.99
N LEU A 637 -18.76 -64.33 22.52
CA LEU A 637 -19.43 -64.74 21.28
C LEU A 637 -20.96 -64.62 21.35
N ARG A 638 -21.55 -64.81 22.52
CA ARG A 638 -22.99 -64.62 22.76
C ARG A 638 -23.35 -63.13 22.81
N THR A 639 -22.53 -62.31 23.47
CA THR A 639 -22.77 -60.87 23.64
C THR A 639 -22.52 -60.10 22.34
N TYR A 640 -21.50 -60.50 21.56
CA TYR A 640 -21.10 -59.82 20.32
C TYR A 640 -21.04 -60.76 19.10
N PRO A 641 -22.19 -61.31 18.65
CA PRO A 641 -22.24 -62.33 17.60
C PRO A 641 -21.78 -61.84 16.21
N LYS A 642 -21.66 -60.53 16.02
CA LYS A 642 -21.21 -59.88 14.77
C LYS A 642 -19.88 -59.14 14.92
N SER A 643 -19.16 -59.30 16.03
CA SER A 643 -17.88 -58.63 16.22
C SER A 643 -16.82 -59.10 15.22
N ARG A 644 -15.87 -58.22 14.88
CA ARG A 644 -14.70 -58.58 14.06
C ARG A 644 -13.85 -59.68 14.70
N TYR A 645 -13.89 -59.81 16.03
CA TYR A 645 -13.12 -60.80 16.79
C TYR A 645 -13.81 -62.17 16.86
N VAL A 646 -15.00 -62.37 16.28
CA VAL A 646 -15.74 -63.64 16.36
C VAL A 646 -14.94 -64.83 15.82
N LYS A 647 -14.20 -64.66 14.71
CA LYS A 647 -13.36 -65.74 14.16
C LYS A 647 -12.23 -66.11 15.11
N GLU A 648 -11.55 -65.12 15.66
CA GLU A 648 -10.42 -65.31 16.56
C GLU A 648 -10.86 -65.86 17.93
N ALA A 649 -11.96 -65.35 18.47
CA ALA A 649 -12.58 -65.84 19.72
C ALA A 649 -13.00 -67.31 19.63
N LYS A 650 -13.57 -67.75 18.49
CA LYS A 650 -13.88 -69.17 18.25
C LYS A 650 -12.62 -70.03 18.24
N SER A 651 -11.59 -69.58 17.51
CA SER A 651 -10.32 -70.30 17.43
C SER A 651 -9.65 -70.46 18.80
N ARG A 652 -9.57 -69.38 19.59
CA ARG A 652 -8.98 -69.44 20.95
C ARG A 652 -9.81 -70.29 21.92
N ALA A 653 -11.15 -70.26 21.82
CA ALA A 653 -12.02 -71.12 22.62
C ALA A 653 -11.82 -72.62 22.30
N GLU A 654 -11.60 -72.96 21.02
CA GLU A 654 -11.33 -74.34 20.59
C GLU A 654 -9.94 -74.83 21.02
N GLU A 655 -8.92 -73.97 20.93
CA GLU A 655 -7.59 -74.23 21.47
C GLU A 655 -7.66 -74.55 22.96
N GLU A 656 -8.31 -73.71 23.77
CA GLU A 656 -8.44 -73.93 25.21
C GLU A 656 -9.27 -75.17 25.55
N LYS A 657 -10.30 -75.49 24.76
CA LYS A 657 -11.04 -76.76 24.90
C LYS A 657 -10.13 -77.98 24.69
N LEU A 658 -9.19 -77.92 23.75
CA LEU A 658 -8.26 -79.01 23.50
C LEU A 658 -7.21 -79.11 24.61
N TRP A 659 -6.70 -77.97 25.11
CA TRP A 659 -5.75 -77.93 26.20
C TRP A 659 -6.35 -78.43 27.53
N ALA A 660 -7.56 -78.00 27.89
CA ALA A 660 -8.26 -78.49 29.08
C ALA A 660 -8.47 -80.01 29.06
N LYS A 661 -8.67 -80.60 27.87
CA LYS A 661 -8.72 -82.07 27.69
C LYS A 661 -7.35 -82.74 27.87
N CYS A 662 -6.26 -82.10 27.48
CA CYS A 662 -4.89 -82.58 27.69
C CYS A 662 -4.55 -82.65 29.19
N GLN A 663 -4.93 -81.62 29.96
CA GLN A 663 -4.68 -81.58 31.40
C GLN A 663 -5.48 -82.64 32.17
N LYS A 664 -6.78 -82.81 31.89
CA LYS A 664 -7.65 -83.77 32.61
C LYS A 664 -7.29 -85.25 32.38
N ARG A 665 -6.76 -85.62 31.22
CA ARG A 665 -6.54 -87.03 30.83
C ARG A 665 -5.09 -87.51 31.00
N HIS A 666 -4.15 -86.64 31.36
CA HIS A 666 -2.70 -86.94 31.45
C HIS A 666 -2.16 -87.76 30.26
N SER A 667 -2.67 -87.49 29.06
CA SER A 667 -2.38 -88.31 27.88
C SER A 667 -1.32 -87.62 27.03
N TRP A 668 -0.11 -88.17 27.04
CA TRP A 668 0.99 -87.69 26.19
C TRP A 668 0.62 -87.68 24.70
N LYS A 669 -0.30 -88.54 24.25
CA LYS A 669 -0.85 -88.55 22.88
C LYS A 669 -1.73 -87.33 22.57
N LEU A 670 -2.54 -86.87 23.52
CA LEU A 670 -3.36 -85.65 23.38
C LEU A 670 -2.48 -84.39 23.42
N CYS A 671 -1.46 -84.34 24.28
CA CYS A 671 -0.46 -83.26 24.27
C CYS A 671 0.28 -83.19 22.94
N LYS A 672 0.61 -84.35 22.33
CA LYS A 672 1.22 -84.43 20.99
C LYS A 672 0.27 -83.99 19.87
N LYS A 673 -1.05 -84.18 20.04
CA LYS A 673 -2.08 -83.64 19.12
C LYS A 673 -2.22 -82.12 19.25
N TYR A 674 -2.22 -81.58 20.47
CA TYR A 674 -2.24 -80.14 20.73
C TYR A 674 -1.03 -79.42 20.09
N ILE A 675 0.18 -79.96 20.25
CA ILE A 675 1.42 -79.46 19.60
C ILE A 675 1.29 -79.42 18.06
N ARG A 676 0.54 -80.35 17.46
CA ARG A 676 0.38 -80.43 16.00
C ARG A 676 -0.67 -79.45 15.47
N GLU A 677 -1.81 -79.33 16.15
CA GLU A 677 -2.90 -78.46 15.71
C GLU A 677 -2.65 -76.98 16.07
N TYR A 678 -1.90 -76.72 17.15
CA TYR A 678 -1.57 -75.38 17.63
C TYR A 678 -0.05 -75.25 17.92
N PRO A 679 0.81 -75.26 16.88
CA PRO A 679 2.27 -75.24 17.03
C PRO A 679 2.83 -73.95 17.63
N ASN A 680 2.04 -72.87 17.60
CA ASN A 680 2.33 -71.59 18.27
C ASN A 680 1.31 -71.27 19.38
N GLY A 681 0.57 -72.29 19.85
CA GLY A 681 -0.47 -72.13 20.88
C GLY A 681 0.09 -71.69 22.22
N GLN A 682 -0.74 -71.04 23.04
CA GLN A 682 -0.32 -70.43 24.31
C GLN A 682 0.33 -71.45 25.26
N HIS A 683 -0.10 -72.72 25.21
CA HIS A 683 0.36 -73.79 26.09
C HIS A 683 1.37 -74.74 25.43
N TYR A 684 1.97 -74.34 24.30
CA TYR A 684 2.88 -75.20 23.53
C TYR A 684 4.08 -75.70 24.36
N ARG A 685 4.69 -74.82 25.16
CA ARG A 685 5.84 -75.18 26.03
C ARG A 685 5.45 -76.23 27.07
N ASP A 686 4.33 -76.02 27.75
CA ASP A 686 3.80 -76.94 28.77
C ASP A 686 3.36 -78.27 28.15
N ALA A 687 2.83 -78.25 26.92
CA ALA A 687 2.47 -79.45 26.17
C ALA A 687 3.69 -80.27 25.77
N LYS A 688 4.80 -79.60 25.38
CA LYS A 688 6.06 -80.22 24.95
C LYS A 688 6.74 -80.97 26.09
N GLU A 689 6.81 -80.36 27.27
CA GLU A 689 7.40 -80.99 28.46
C GLU A 689 6.67 -82.29 28.86
N LYS A 690 5.33 -82.29 28.78
CA LYS A 690 4.46 -83.42 29.16
C LYS A 690 4.31 -84.50 28.07
N SER A 691 5.09 -84.46 27.00
CA SER A 691 4.95 -85.35 25.81
C SER A 691 5.99 -86.50 25.71
N SER A 692 6.95 -86.59 26.63
CA SER A 692 8.12 -87.50 26.59
C SER A 692 7.82 -88.97 26.98
N SER A 693 8.54 -89.93 26.37
CA SER A 693 8.25 -91.38 26.46
C SER A 693 9.20 -92.15 27.42
N PRO A 694 8.82 -93.35 27.91
CA PRO A 694 9.61 -94.12 28.87
C PRO A 694 11.06 -94.47 28.44
N LEU A 695 11.34 -94.59 27.14
CA LEU A 695 12.67 -94.95 26.60
C LEU A 695 13.73 -93.85 26.74
N GLU A 696 13.33 -92.57 26.82
CA GLU A 696 14.25 -91.44 26.91
C GLU A 696 14.86 -91.26 28.32
N ARG A 697 14.34 -91.97 29.33
CA ARG A 697 14.85 -91.91 30.71
C ARG A 697 16.10 -92.78 30.97
N LEU A 698 16.41 -93.75 30.08
CA LEU A 698 17.52 -94.72 30.25
C LEU A 698 18.90 -94.17 29.86
N SER A 699 18.98 -93.18 28.95
CA SER A 699 20.26 -92.60 28.49
C SER A 699 20.98 -91.77 29.56
N LYS A 700 20.27 -91.30 30.59
CA LYS A 700 20.83 -90.50 31.70
C LYS A 700 21.66 -91.31 32.71
N TRP A 701 21.67 -92.65 32.62
CA TRP A 701 22.46 -93.52 33.52
C TRP A 701 23.95 -93.63 33.12
N ALA A 702 24.28 -93.52 31.82
CA ALA A 702 25.64 -93.67 31.29
C ALA A 702 26.63 -92.54 31.72
N GLY A 703 26.12 -91.41 32.21
CA GLY A 703 26.94 -90.25 32.60
C GLY A 703 27.75 -90.41 33.91
N ARG A 704 27.66 -91.55 34.61
CA ARG A 704 28.26 -91.73 35.95
C ARG A 704 29.63 -92.45 36.00
N HIS A 705 30.20 -92.93 34.89
CA HIS A 705 31.48 -93.67 34.88
C HIS A 705 32.57 -93.01 33.99
N LYS A 706 33.26 -91.99 34.53
CA LYS A 706 34.17 -91.07 33.80
C LYS A 706 35.67 -91.44 33.71
N VAL A 707 36.12 -92.57 34.26
CA VAL A 707 37.57 -92.90 34.34
C VAL A 707 38.10 -93.65 33.12
N VAL A 708 37.23 -94.35 32.38
CA VAL A 708 37.61 -95.05 31.12
C VAL A 708 37.69 -94.07 29.94
N THR A 709 37.00 -92.93 30.03
CA THR A 709 36.96 -91.93 28.96
C THR A 709 38.21 -91.05 28.87
N THR A 710 39.06 -91.02 29.91
CA THR A 710 40.27 -90.17 29.94
C THR A 710 41.49 -90.77 29.25
N LEU A 711 41.56 -92.10 29.08
CA LEU A 711 42.70 -92.76 28.42
C LEU A 711 42.60 -92.73 26.88
N LEU A 712 41.38 -92.74 26.33
CA LEU A 712 41.11 -92.66 24.89
C LEU A 712 41.36 -91.26 24.30
N SER A 713 41.25 -90.21 25.12
CA SER A 713 41.53 -88.83 24.73
C SER A 713 43.01 -88.52 24.52
N LEU A 714 43.95 -89.28 25.11
CA LEU A 714 45.38 -89.00 25.00
C LEU A 714 45.98 -89.49 23.65
N VAL A 715 45.43 -90.57 23.08
CA VAL A 715 45.85 -91.13 21.78
C VAL A 715 45.30 -90.31 20.60
N ALA A 716 44.12 -89.69 20.76
CA ALA A 716 43.54 -88.80 19.75
C ALA A 716 44.36 -87.51 19.56
N VAL A 717 44.98 -87.00 20.63
CA VAL A 717 45.76 -85.75 20.59
C VAL A 717 47.04 -85.88 19.75
N VAL A 718 47.70 -87.04 19.76
CA VAL A 718 48.93 -87.29 18.98
C VAL A 718 48.64 -87.43 17.47
N LEU A 719 47.49 -88.01 17.10
CA LEU A 719 47.04 -88.13 15.70
C LEU A 719 46.55 -86.80 15.11
N ILE A 720 46.03 -85.90 15.95
CA ILE A 720 45.60 -84.55 15.54
C ILE A 720 46.80 -83.63 15.27
N ILE A 721 47.88 -83.72 16.07
CA ILE A 721 49.09 -82.89 15.89
C ILE A 721 49.88 -83.26 14.62
N ALA A 722 49.93 -84.55 14.26
CA ALA A 722 50.57 -85.00 13.01
C ALA A 722 49.74 -84.68 11.74
N GLY A 723 48.40 -84.62 11.85
CA GLY A 723 47.51 -84.25 10.74
C GLY A 723 47.49 -82.74 10.43
N ILE A 724 47.74 -81.89 11.44
CA ILE A 724 47.71 -80.44 11.27
C ILE A 724 49.00 -79.87 10.64
N SER A 725 50.16 -80.53 10.83
CA SER A 725 51.45 -79.99 10.36
C SER A 725 51.80 -80.34 8.90
N ASN A 726 51.42 -81.51 8.39
CA ASN A 726 51.85 -82.00 7.06
C ASN A 726 50.75 -82.73 6.26
N GLY A 727 49.47 -82.55 6.64
CA GLY A 727 48.32 -83.11 5.92
C GLY A 727 48.33 -84.64 5.78
N MET A 728 47.65 -85.16 4.76
CA MET A 728 47.54 -86.60 4.48
C MET A 728 48.90 -87.30 4.31
N TYR A 729 49.93 -86.58 3.88
CA TYR A 729 51.30 -87.07 3.80
C TYR A 729 51.91 -87.33 5.20
N GLY A 730 51.70 -86.41 6.15
CA GLY A 730 52.13 -86.57 7.55
C GLY A 730 51.40 -87.70 8.29
N ILE A 731 50.12 -87.88 8.00
CA ILE A 731 49.30 -88.98 8.55
C ILE A 731 49.82 -90.34 8.03
N GLY A 732 50.19 -90.43 6.75
CA GLY A 732 50.75 -91.64 6.15
C GLY A 732 52.07 -92.10 6.77
N VAL A 733 52.95 -91.17 7.16
CA VAL A 733 54.23 -91.47 7.82
C VAL A 733 54.02 -92.00 9.25
N VAL A 734 53.13 -91.39 10.03
CA VAL A 734 52.86 -91.81 11.42
C VAL A 734 52.17 -93.18 11.49
N LEU A 735 51.23 -93.46 10.59
CA LEU A 735 50.57 -94.77 10.51
C LEU A 735 51.54 -95.88 10.05
N SER A 736 52.49 -95.56 9.15
CA SER A 736 53.54 -96.51 8.73
C SER A 736 54.51 -96.86 9.86
N VAL A 737 54.84 -95.90 10.73
CA VAL A 737 55.71 -96.11 11.90
C VAL A 737 54.98 -96.91 13.00
N ILE A 738 53.71 -96.63 13.28
CA ILE A 738 52.90 -97.40 14.26
C ILE A 738 52.69 -98.85 13.78
N GLY A 739 52.42 -99.06 12.50
CA GLY A 739 52.33 -100.40 11.90
C GLY A 739 53.66 -101.17 12.00
N GLY A 740 54.79 -100.48 11.79
CA GLY A 740 56.13 -101.05 11.99
C GLY A 740 56.40 -101.46 13.44
N ILE A 741 56.02 -100.65 14.43
CA ILE A 741 56.22 -100.94 15.85
C ILE A 741 55.33 -102.12 16.30
N ILE A 742 54.05 -102.12 15.93
CA ILE A 742 53.12 -103.21 16.27
C ILE A 742 53.58 -104.53 15.63
N GLY A 743 54.00 -104.50 14.37
CA GLY A 743 54.56 -105.65 13.66
C GLY A 743 55.81 -106.21 14.32
N PHE A 744 56.73 -105.34 14.75
CA PHE A 744 57.99 -105.72 15.40
C PHE A 744 57.77 -106.37 16.78
N PHE A 745 56.80 -105.90 17.56
CA PHE A 745 56.44 -106.52 18.85
C PHE A 745 55.68 -107.84 18.69
N SER A 746 54.87 -108.00 17.65
CA SER A 746 54.16 -109.27 17.39
C SER A 746 55.05 -110.43 16.93
N VAL A 747 56.28 -110.16 16.47
CA VAL A 747 57.27 -111.20 16.09
C VAL A 747 58.09 -111.68 17.30
N PHE A 748 58.13 -110.92 18.41
CA PHE A 748 58.90 -111.28 19.62
C PHE A 748 58.13 -112.13 20.65
N ILE A 749 56.82 -112.32 20.46
CA ILE A 749 55.98 -113.19 21.29
C ILE A 749 55.91 -114.58 20.63
N ILE A 750 56.95 -115.40 20.82
CA ILE A 750 57.03 -116.77 20.25
C ILE A 750 56.63 -117.89 21.24
N PHE A 751 56.18 -117.61 22.48
CA PHE A 751 55.63 -118.68 23.33
C PHE A 751 54.30 -118.26 23.98
N GLU A 752 53.26 -119.07 23.71
CA GLU A 752 51.96 -119.19 24.42
C GLU A 752 50.72 -118.32 24.08
N ALA A 753 50.58 -117.69 22.91
CA ALA A 753 49.25 -117.24 22.44
C ALA A 753 49.17 -117.05 20.91
N PHE A 754 48.80 -118.10 20.19
CA PHE A 754 48.78 -118.09 18.71
C PHE A 754 47.66 -117.22 18.10
N GLU A 755 46.57 -116.94 18.82
CA GLU A 755 45.45 -116.13 18.28
C GLU A 755 45.64 -114.61 18.46
N LEU A 756 46.46 -114.15 19.42
CA LEU A 756 46.73 -112.72 19.60
C LEU A 756 47.80 -112.18 18.64
N SER A 757 48.75 -113.01 18.21
CA SER A 757 49.81 -112.59 17.27
C SER A 757 49.27 -112.39 15.85
N ALA A 758 48.33 -113.24 15.40
CA ALA A 758 47.68 -113.10 14.10
C ALA A 758 46.91 -111.78 13.99
N CYS A 759 46.18 -111.39 15.05
CA CYS A 759 45.42 -110.14 15.06
C CYS A 759 46.34 -108.89 15.07
N GLY A 760 47.46 -108.94 15.80
CA GLY A 760 48.47 -107.87 15.80
C GLY A 760 49.16 -107.69 14.45
N ILE A 761 49.49 -108.79 13.76
CA ILE A 761 50.06 -108.77 12.41
C ILE A 761 49.03 -108.24 11.40
N CYS A 762 47.76 -108.66 11.48
CA CYS A 762 46.70 -108.13 10.63
C CYS A 762 46.48 -106.62 10.84
N ILE A 763 46.51 -106.14 12.08
CA ILE A 763 46.41 -104.70 12.38
C ILE A 763 47.62 -103.94 11.82
N ALA A 764 48.84 -104.47 11.95
CA ALA A 764 50.04 -103.88 11.37
C ALA A 764 49.98 -103.79 9.83
N PHE A 765 49.49 -104.84 9.16
CA PHE A 765 49.29 -104.84 7.71
C PHE A 765 48.22 -103.83 7.26
N ILE A 766 47.15 -103.65 8.02
CA ILE A 766 46.12 -102.65 7.74
C ILE A 766 46.71 -101.23 7.83
N PHE A 767 47.52 -100.95 8.85
CA PHE A 767 48.17 -99.63 9.00
C PHE A 767 49.21 -99.34 7.89
N LEU A 768 50.00 -100.33 7.47
CA LEU A 768 50.94 -100.20 6.35
C LEU A 768 50.25 -100.10 4.98
N ALA A 769 49.18 -100.87 4.75
CA ALA A 769 48.41 -100.85 3.50
C ALA A 769 47.60 -99.56 3.31
N ILE A 770 47.28 -98.85 4.39
CA ILE A 770 46.67 -97.51 4.34
C ILE A 770 47.76 -96.43 4.24
N GLY A 771 48.90 -96.58 4.92
CA GLY A 771 49.97 -95.57 4.96
C GLY A 771 50.70 -95.33 3.64
N ILE A 772 51.02 -96.38 2.89
CA ILE A 772 51.82 -96.29 1.65
C ILE A 772 51.03 -95.65 0.48
N PRO A 773 49.73 -95.96 0.24
CA PRO A 773 48.96 -95.31 -0.82
C PRO A 773 48.58 -93.85 -0.50
N LEU A 774 48.42 -93.49 0.77
CA LEU A 774 48.14 -92.11 1.21
C LEU A 774 49.32 -91.17 1.00
N SER A 775 50.57 -91.67 1.03
CA SER A 775 51.76 -90.87 0.71
C SER A 775 51.92 -90.60 -0.80
N THR A 776 51.40 -91.49 -1.65
CA THR A 776 51.47 -91.36 -3.13
C THR A 776 50.27 -90.60 -3.72
N CYS A 777 49.14 -90.54 -3.01
CA CYS A 777 47.93 -89.81 -3.43
C CYS A 777 47.99 -88.29 -3.11
N GLY A 778 48.85 -87.87 -2.18
CA GLY A 778 48.99 -86.47 -1.76
C GLY A 778 49.69 -85.53 -2.76
N GLU A 779 50.31 -86.04 -3.82
CA GLU A 779 51.08 -85.22 -4.77
C GLU A 779 50.23 -84.60 -5.90
N LYS A 780 48.94 -84.96 -6.03
CA LYS A 780 48.07 -84.54 -7.15
C LYS A 780 46.99 -83.50 -6.80
N GLU A 781 46.84 -83.13 -5.52
CA GLU A 781 45.78 -82.22 -5.02
C GLU A 781 46.31 -80.81 -4.67
N ARG A 782 47.33 -80.34 -5.40
CA ARG A 782 47.97 -79.03 -5.18
C ARG A 782 47.34 -77.87 -5.97
N ASP A 783 46.38 -78.13 -6.86
CA ASP A 783 45.77 -77.12 -7.75
C ASP A 783 44.31 -76.72 -7.40
N ARG A 784 43.79 -77.13 -6.23
CA ARG A 784 42.46 -76.70 -5.73
C ARG A 784 42.51 -75.49 -4.78
N GLN A 785 43.60 -74.76 -4.81
CA GLN A 785 43.91 -73.66 -3.87
C GLN A 785 43.37 -72.29 -4.34
N LYS A 786 42.26 -72.27 -5.08
CA LYS A 786 41.64 -71.04 -5.63
C LYS A 786 40.17 -70.82 -5.26
N ILE A 787 39.54 -71.76 -4.54
CA ILE A 787 38.14 -71.64 -4.06
C ILE A 787 38.09 -71.45 -2.52
N LEU A 788 39.22 -71.59 -1.84
CA LEU A 788 39.35 -71.38 -0.39
C LEU A 788 39.66 -69.94 0.03
N ASP A 789 39.94 -69.04 -0.91
CA ASP A 789 40.12 -67.61 -0.62
C ASP A 789 38.78 -66.91 -0.27
N ASP A 790 37.63 -67.45 -0.73
CA ASP A 790 36.31 -66.88 -0.43
C ASP A 790 35.80 -67.23 0.99
N TYR A 791 36.22 -68.37 1.57
CA TYR A 791 35.73 -68.79 2.90
C TYR A 791 36.55 -68.21 4.07
N SER A 792 37.79 -67.77 3.81
CA SER A 792 38.67 -67.11 4.80
C SER A 792 38.16 -65.71 5.17
N ASN A 793 37.52 -65.00 4.23
CA ASN A 793 36.91 -63.68 4.49
C ASN A 793 35.62 -63.77 5.33
N TYR A 794 34.78 -64.80 5.12
CA TYR A 794 33.55 -65.00 5.90
C TYR A 794 33.82 -65.33 7.38
N SER A 795 34.77 -66.24 7.65
CA SER A 795 35.15 -66.64 9.02
C SER A 795 35.77 -65.49 9.83
N LYS A 796 36.58 -64.65 9.19
CA LYS A 796 37.16 -63.46 9.83
C LYS A 796 36.07 -62.48 10.28
N LEU A 797 35.05 -62.22 9.46
CA LEU A 797 33.98 -61.25 9.76
C LEU A 797 33.05 -61.68 10.91
N VAL A 798 32.70 -62.98 10.98
CA VAL A 798 31.72 -63.50 11.96
C VAL A 798 32.31 -63.70 13.37
N THR A 799 33.64 -63.76 13.51
CA THR A 799 34.30 -64.05 14.80
C THR A 799 35.03 -62.87 15.46
N GLY A 800 35.18 -61.73 14.76
CA GLY A 800 35.86 -60.52 15.26
C GLY A 800 34.96 -59.28 15.40
N ASN A 801 35.40 -58.30 16.19
CA ASN A 801 34.80 -56.96 16.24
C ASN A 801 35.31 -56.14 15.03
N HIS A 802 34.54 -56.09 13.94
CA HIS A 802 34.86 -55.32 12.72
C HIS A 802 34.12 -53.99 12.69
N SER A 803 34.65 -53.03 11.92
CA SER A 803 34.04 -51.70 11.78
C SER A 803 32.81 -51.72 10.88
N PHE A 804 31.89 -50.77 11.07
CA PHE A 804 30.66 -50.64 10.28
C PHE A 804 30.89 -50.66 8.75
N ARG A 805 31.94 -49.96 8.26
CA ARG A 805 32.26 -49.89 6.82
C ARG A 805 32.68 -51.23 6.22
N GLU A 806 33.25 -52.12 7.04
CA GLU A 806 33.70 -53.44 6.58
C GLU A 806 32.51 -54.40 6.40
N TYR A 807 31.46 -54.28 7.22
CA TYR A 807 30.20 -54.99 7.02
C TYR A 807 29.41 -54.48 5.80
N GLU A 808 29.32 -53.15 5.63
CA GLU A 808 28.60 -52.51 4.52
C GLU A 808 29.18 -52.91 3.15
N SER A 809 30.51 -52.84 3.00
CA SER A 809 31.25 -53.25 1.79
C SER A 809 31.07 -54.74 1.45
N PHE A 810 30.95 -55.59 2.47
CA PHE A 810 30.74 -57.02 2.29
C PHE A 810 29.32 -57.34 1.81
N ILE A 811 28.29 -56.74 2.43
CA ILE A 811 26.89 -56.92 2.01
C ILE A 811 26.69 -56.41 0.58
N SER A 812 27.19 -55.21 0.25
CA SER A 812 27.03 -54.63 -1.09
C SER A 812 27.67 -55.46 -2.20
N SER A 813 28.75 -56.19 -1.87
CA SER A 813 29.54 -56.93 -2.85
C SER A 813 29.13 -58.41 -2.98
N TYR A 814 28.51 -59.00 -1.95
CA TYR A 814 28.29 -60.45 -1.86
C TYR A 814 26.86 -60.87 -1.45
N ALA A 815 25.91 -59.95 -1.24
CA ALA A 815 24.54 -60.28 -0.81
C ALA A 815 23.77 -61.25 -1.73
N SER A 816 24.10 -61.30 -3.02
CA SER A 816 23.47 -62.20 -3.99
C SER A 816 24.11 -63.60 -4.05
N ALA A 817 25.24 -63.82 -3.37
CA ALA A 817 26.06 -65.03 -3.50
C ALA A 817 26.09 -65.93 -2.24
N ILE A 818 25.43 -65.53 -1.15
CA ILE A 818 25.35 -66.26 0.13
C ILE A 818 23.92 -66.71 0.44
N ASP A 819 23.74 -67.79 1.21
CA ASP A 819 22.40 -68.30 1.55
C ASP A 819 21.68 -67.44 2.61
N GLU A 820 20.36 -67.54 2.64
CA GLU A 820 19.45 -66.71 3.46
C GLU A 820 19.74 -66.81 4.98
N SER A 821 20.22 -67.96 5.48
CA SER A 821 20.59 -68.14 6.89
C SER A 821 21.96 -67.53 7.24
N GLN A 822 22.89 -67.50 6.27
CA GLN A 822 24.18 -66.84 6.43
C GLN A 822 24.02 -65.32 6.40
N LEU A 823 23.12 -64.82 5.54
CA LEU A 823 22.73 -63.41 5.48
C LEU A 823 22.08 -62.97 6.81
N ASP A 824 21.16 -63.75 7.36
CA ASP A 824 20.50 -63.47 8.65
C ASP A 824 21.50 -63.42 9.83
N THR A 825 22.51 -64.30 9.83
CA THR A 825 23.56 -64.30 10.85
C THR A 825 24.46 -63.05 10.78
N ILE A 826 24.74 -62.54 9.57
CA ILE A 826 25.52 -61.31 9.35
C ILE A 826 24.68 -60.07 9.71
N LEU A 827 23.41 -60.03 9.30
CA LEU A 827 22.49 -58.93 9.60
C LEU A 827 22.26 -58.76 11.12
N ASN A 828 22.14 -59.87 11.86
CA ASN A 828 22.02 -59.88 13.32
C ASN A 828 23.23 -59.27 14.08
N ARG A 829 24.41 -59.16 13.45
CA ARG A 829 25.58 -58.43 14.00
C ARG A 829 25.77 -57.04 13.40
N TYR A 830 25.40 -56.87 12.13
CA TYR A 830 25.43 -55.60 11.44
C TYR A 830 24.48 -54.58 12.08
N TYR A 831 23.21 -54.93 12.34
CA TYR A 831 22.23 -54.00 12.88
C TYR A 831 22.59 -53.44 14.27
N PRO A 832 23.02 -54.24 15.27
CA PRO A 832 23.52 -53.70 16.53
C PRO A 832 24.73 -52.77 16.35
N THR A 833 25.71 -53.15 15.51
CA THR A 833 26.96 -52.39 15.33
C THR A 833 26.72 -51.08 14.57
N ALA A 834 25.83 -51.09 13.58
CA ALA A 834 25.41 -49.92 12.84
C ALA A 834 24.62 -48.94 13.73
N LEU A 835 23.70 -49.45 14.57
CA LEU A 835 22.96 -48.64 15.53
C LEU A 835 23.89 -48.06 16.62
N ASP A 836 24.84 -48.84 17.14
CA ASP A 836 25.84 -48.38 18.10
C ASP A 836 26.79 -47.33 17.50
N SER A 837 27.18 -47.48 16.22
CA SER A 837 27.97 -46.47 15.50
C SER A 837 27.18 -45.16 15.26
N CYS A 838 25.87 -45.25 15.01
CA CYS A 838 25.00 -44.08 14.97
C CYS A 838 24.96 -43.39 16.34
N ASN A 839 24.78 -44.16 17.42
CA ASN A 839 24.74 -43.65 18.80
C ASN A 839 26.10 -43.06 19.27
N GLN A 840 27.24 -43.66 18.93
CA GLN A 840 28.57 -43.12 19.26
C GLN A 840 28.87 -41.83 18.50
N SER A 841 28.39 -41.70 17.26
CA SER A 841 28.47 -40.44 16.54
C SER A 841 27.71 -39.37 17.34
N ILE A 842 26.54 -39.69 17.89
CA ILE A 842 25.69 -38.81 18.68
C ILE A 842 26.30 -38.42 20.05
N GLU A 843 26.90 -39.36 20.80
CA GLU A 843 27.53 -39.06 22.11
C GLU A 843 28.68 -38.05 22.02
N ARG A 844 29.37 -37.95 20.87
CA ARG A 844 30.37 -36.89 20.64
C ARG A 844 29.79 -35.50 20.39
N PHE A 845 28.47 -35.38 20.18
CA PHE A 845 27.81 -34.12 19.82
C PHE A 845 26.97 -33.49 20.95
N SER A 846 26.81 -34.13 22.11
CA SER A 846 25.85 -33.66 23.14
C SER A 846 26.25 -32.38 23.87
N ASP A 847 27.48 -31.87 23.68
CA ASP A 847 28.02 -30.80 24.54
C ASP A 847 28.05 -29.39 23.92
N ASP A 848 28.06 -29.21 22.58
CA ASP A 848 28.33 -27.86 22.03
C ASP A 848 27.73 -27.47 20.66
N TYR A 849 26.53 -27.97 20.30
CA TYR A 849 25.72 -27.48 19.15
C TYR A 849 26.42 -27.30 17.79
N SER A 850 27.58 -27.90 17.56
CA SER A 850 28.45 -27.40 16.49
C SER A 850 28.05 -27.84 15.08
N TYR A 851 27.49 -29.03 14.81
CA TYR A 851 26.92 -29.40 13.49
C TYR A 851 26.05 -30.68 13.61
N PRO A 852 24.74 -30.70 13.30
CA PRO A 852 23.89 -31.87 13.50
C PRO A 852 23.77 -32.72 12.22
N SER A 853 24.72 -33.63 11.97
CA SER A 853 24.58 -34.67 10.93
C SER A 853 24.08 -36.02 11.49
N GLY A 854 24.09 -36.21 12.81
CA GLY A 854 23.79 -37.50 13.48
C GLY A 854 22.35 -38.01 13.37
N LEU A 855 21.35 -37.11 13.46
CA LEU A 855 19.93 -37.48 13.37
C LEU A 855 19.54 -38.00 11.96
N GLY A 856 20.22 -37.51 10.92
CA GLY A 856 20.04 -38.00 9.55
C GLY A 856 20.49 -39.46 9.41
N TYR A 857 21.59 -39.86 10.05
CA TYR A 857 22.06 -41.25 10.01
C TYR A 857 21.12 -42.23 10.70
N LEU A 858 20.49 -41.84 11.83
CA LEU A 858 19.47 -42.67 12.49
C LEU A 858 18.22 -42.86 11.63
N LYS A 859 17.77 -41.80 10.95
CA LYS A 859 16.58 -41.85 10.08
C LYS A 859 16.84 -42.65 8.81
N ILE A 860 18.02 -42.50 8.22
CA ILE A 860 18.47 -43.33 7.08
C ILE A 860 18.61 -44.80 7.52
N PHE A 861 19.12 -45.07 8.73
CA PHE A 861 19.20 -46.43 9.26
C PHE A 861 17.80 -47.02 9.48
N GLU A 862 16.88 -46.26 10.10
CA GLU A 862 15.47 -46.66 10.27
C GLU A 862 14.80 -47.01 8.93
N GLU A 863 14.94 -46.15 7.93
CA GLU A 863 14.32 -46.31 6.60
C GLU A 863 14.87 -47.51 5.82
N ASN A 864 16.11 -47.94 6.09
CA ASN A 864 16.80 -49.02 5.38
C ASN A 864 17.02 -50.29 6.22
N CYS A 865 16.59 -50.31 7.48
CA CYS A 865 16.69 -51.50 8.33
C CYS A 865 15.55 -52.47 8.00
N HIS A 866 15.89 -53.74 7.71
CA HIS A 866 14.91 -54.77 7.41
C HIS A 866 14.42 -55.52 8.66
N ASP A 867 15.00 -55.22 9.83
CA ASP A 867 14.62 -55.78 11.12
C ASP A 867 13.85 -54.73 11.94
N GLU A 868 12.56 -54.99 12.17
CA GLU A 868 11.64 -54.05 12.81
C GLU A 868 12.03 -53.73 14.26
N ASP A 869 12.63 -54.67 15.00
CA ASP A 869 13.03 -54.45 16.40
C ASP A 869 14.22 -53.45 16.47
N PHE A 870 15.12 -53.48 15.48
CA PHE A 870 16.22 -52.50 15.39
C PHE A 870 15.77 -51.17 14.79
N ALA A 871 14.83 -51.17 13.85
CA ALA A 871 14.17 -49.96 13.36
C ALA A 871 13.42 -49.25 14.50
N GLU A 872 12.72 -49.97 15.37
CA GLU A 872 12.02 -49.41 16.54
C GLU A 872 13.00 -48.84 17.57
N LYS A 873 14.15 -49.49 17.80
CA LYS A 873 15.22 -48.94 18.65
C LYS A 873 15.82 -47.66 18.07
N ALA A 874 16.04 -47.58 16.76
CA ALA A 874 16.51 -46.37 16.08
C ALA A 874 15.47 -45.23 16.17
N ARG A 875 14.19 -45.53 15.96
CA ARG A 875 13.07 -44.58 16.10
C ARG A 875 12.93 -44.07 17.53
N THR A 876 13.09 -44.95 18.52
CA THR A 876 13.08 -44.59 19.94
C THR A 876 14.27 -43.70 20.32
N GLY A 877 15.48 -44.03 19.84
CA GLY A 877 16.67 -43.21 20.03
C GLY A 877 16.54 -41.83 19.38
N TYR A 878 16.00 -41.76 18.16
CA TYR A 878 15.70 -40.51 17.46
C TYR A 878 14.79 -39.62 18.30
N ALA A 879 13.67 -40.16 18.79
CA ALA A 879 12.71 -39.43 19.61
C ALA A 879 13.33 -38.90 20.92
N GLN A 880 14.13 -39.72 21.61
CA GLN A 880 14.82 -39.33 22.84
C GLN A 880 15.81 -38.18 22.62
N ILE A 881 16.52 -38.16 21.50
CA ILE A 881 17.48 -37.09 21.16
C ILE A 881 16.75 -35.81 20.78
N VAL A 882 15.67 -35.90 20.00
CA VAL A 882 14.81 -34.74 19.69
C VAL A 882 14.25 -34.13 20.98
N ASP A 883 13.80 -34.97 21.92
CA ASP A 883 13.36 -34.52 23.25
C ASP A 883 14.49 -33.85 24.06
N SER A 884 15.69 -34.42 24.04
CA SER A 884 16.86 -33.87 24.72
C SER A 884 17.27 -32.52 24.14
N LEU A 885 17.44 -32.41 22.81
CA LEU A 885 17.77 -31.16 22.12
C LEU A 885 16.72 -30.07 22.37
N TYR A 886 15.45 -30.46 22.37
CA TYR A 886 14.34 -29.56 22.72
C TYR A 886 14.42 -29.10 24.18
N SER A 887 14.76 -29.98 25.12
CA SER A 887 14.97 -29.64 26.53
C SER A 887 16.15 -28.69 26.73
N VAL A 888 17.26 -28.89 26.02
CA VAL A 888 18.43 -28.00 26.08
C VAL A 888 18.09 -26.62 25.49
N ALA A 889 17.39 -26.56 24.35
CA ALA A 889 16.92 -25.30 23.75
C ALA A 889 15.95 -24.57 24.68
N LYS A 890 15.05 -25.32 25.35
CA LYS A 890 14.12 -24.80 26.37
C LYS A 890 14.85 -24.26 27.60
N THR A 891 15.95 -24.89 28.00
CA THR A 891 16.75 -24.47 29.16
C THR A 891 17.54 -23.19 28.86
N ARG A 892 18.16 -23.09 27.67
CA ARG A 892 18.90 -21.89 27.25
C ARG A 892 17.96 -20.72 26.90
N ASN A 893 16.85 -21.01 26.23
CA ASN A 893 15.77 -20.08 25.88
C ASN A 893 16.22 -18.78 25.17
N THR A 894 17.21 -18.90 24.28
CA THR A 894 17.70 -17.81 23.39
C THR A 894 17.26 -18.04 21.95
N SER A 895 17.24 -16.99 21.13
CA SER A 895 16.87 -17.10 19.70
C SER A 895 17.80 -18.07 18.95
N GLU A 896 19.10 -18.00 19.24
CA GLU A 896 20.14 -18.87 18.70
C GLU A 896 19.96 -20.34 19.12
N ALA A 897 19.63 -20.62 20.40
CA ALA A 897 19.42 -21.99 20.85
C ALA A 897 18.20 -22.66 20.18
N TRP A 898 17.13 -21.89 19.93
CA TRP A 898 15.97 -22.38 19.19
C TRP A 898 16.26 -22.55 17.69
N GLU A 899 17.08 -21.67 17.09
CA GLU A 899 17.56 -21.82 15.72
C GLU A 899 18.40 -23.08 15.52
N HIS A 900 19.31 -23.36 16.46
CA HIS A 900 20.10 -24.59 16.41
C HIS A 900 19.25 -25.85 16.56
N PHE A 901 18.21 -25.83 17.41
CA PHE A 901 17.24 -26.93 17.51
C PHE A 901 16.52 -27.15 16.17
N GLN A 902 15.98 -26.09 15.56
CA GLN A 902 15.26 -26.16 14.28
C GLN A 902 16.14 -26.65 13.13
N ASN A 903 17.42 -26.27 13.11
CA ASN A 903 18.37 -26.74 12.09
C ASN A 903 18.77 -28.22 12.28
N ALA A 904 18.53 -28.81 13.45
CA ALA A 904 18.92 -30.18 13.78
C ALA A 904 17.81 -31.21 13.55
N VAL A 905 16.54 -30.80 13.54
CA VAL A 905 15.37 -31.70 13.48
C VAL A 905 14.53 -31.44 12.23
N SER A 906 13.65 -32.38 11.85
CA SER A 906 12.75 -32.18 10.72
C SER A 906 11.63 -31.17 11.05
N HIS A 907 11.02 -30.55 10.04
CA HIS A 907 9.97 -29.54 10.28
C HIS A 907 8.80 -30.09 11.11
N ASP A 908 8.47 -31.38 10.95
CA ASP A 908 7.41 -32.06 11.69
C ASP A 908 7.72 -32.15 13.21
N ASP A 909 9.00 -32.03 13.59
CA ASP A 909 9.48 -32.10 14.98
C ASP A 909 9.64 -30.70 15.63
N TYR A 910 9.24 -29.62 14.95
CA TYR A 910 9.44 -28.25 15.43
C TYR A 910 8.68 -27.92 16.72
N ARG A 911 7.58 -28.63 17.03
CA ARG A 911 6.74 -28.37 18.22
C ARG A 911 6.35 -26.88 18.30
N ASP A 912 6.57 -26.22 19.45
CA ASP A 912 6.34 -24.77 19.64
C ASP A 912 7.62 -23.92 19.44
N SER A 913 8.69 -24.49 18.88
CA SER A 913 10.00 -23.83 18.78
C SER A 913 9.96 -22.54 17.97
N GLU A 914 9.13 -22.43 16.93
CA GLU A 914 8.93 -21.20 16.14
C GLU A 914 8.42 -20.04 17.01
N GLU A 915 7.40 -20.31 17.84
CA GLU A 915 6.84 -19.31 18.74
C GLU A 915 7.85 -18.93 19.83
N ARG A 916 8.60 -19.90 20.35
CA ARG A 916 9.63 -19.69 21.38
C ARG A 916 10.84 -18.94 20.84
N LYS A 917 11.33 -19.25 19.64
CA LYS A 917 12.40 -18.51 18.94
C LYS A 917 12.02 -17.05 18.77
N ARG A 918 10.80 -16.79 18.28
CA ARG A 918 10.28 -15.42 18.10
C ARG A 918 10.15 -14.67 19.43
N LYS A 919 9.66 -15.33 20.48
CA LYS A 919 9.57 -14.74 21.83
C LYS A 919 10.95 -14.44 22.43
N ALA A 920 11.92 -15.35 22.28
CA ALA A 920 13.29 -15.17 22.74
C ALA A 920 14.00 -14.04 21.99
N LEU A 921 13.87 -13.98 20.66
CA LEU A 921 14.42 -12.90 19.83
C LEU A 921 13.85 -11.53 20.21
N ASN A 922 12.53 -11.44 20.42
CA ASN A 922 11.91 -10.20 20.88
C ASN A 922 12.43 -9.77 22.26
N LYS A 923 12.66 -10.72 23.17
CA LYS A 923 13.22 -10.45 24.49
C LYS A 923 14.67 -9.95 24.39
N GLU A 924 15.50 -10.59 23.58
CA GLU A 924 16.90 -10.19 23.33
C GLU A 924 16.99 -8.79 22.70
N ILE A 925 16.10 -8.46 21.76
CA ILE A 925 16.00 -7.11 21.17
C ILE A 925 15.64 -6.07 22.24
N ILE A 926 14.69 -6.38 23.13
CA ILE A 926 14.28 -5.50 24.24
C ILE A 926 15.43 -5.30 25.24
N ASP A 927 16.16 -6.36 25.58
CA ASP A 927 17.28 -6.28 26.52
C ASP A 927 18.49 -5.53 25.91
N TYR A 928 18.77 -5.72 24.62
CA TYR A 928 19.77 -4.93 23.86
C TYR A 928 19.39 -3.43 23.77
N THR A 929 18.10 -3.11 23.61
CA THR A 929 17.63 -1.71 23.65
C THR A 929 17.67 -1.10 25.04
N LYS A 930 17.50 -1.90 26.12
CA LYS A 930 17.71 -1.45 27.50
C LYS A 930 19.19 -1.23 27.82
N GLU A 931 20.09 -2.14 27.44
CA GLU A 931 21.53 -1.99 27.63
C GLU A 931 22.12 -0.81 26.84
N SER A 932 21.68 -0.61 25.59
CA SER A 932 22.11 0.56 24.80
C SER A 932 21.61 1.89 25.39
N LYS A 933 20.40 1.93 25.97
CA LYS A 933 19.92 3.07 26.77
C LYS A 933 20.71 3.26 28.06
N HIS A 934 21.13 2.18 28.72
CA HIS A 934 21.93 2.25 29.94
C HIS A 934 23.38 2.71 29.68
N ARG A 935 24.01 2.23 28.59
CA ARG A 935 25.34 2.70 28.12
C ARG A 935 25.29 4.15 27.63
N ARG A 936 24.19 4.61 27.00
CA ARG A 936 23.99 6.04 26.69
C ARG A 936 23.87 6.88 27.96
N LYS A 937 23.13 6.44 28.99
CA LYS A 937 23.06 7.13 30.28
C LYS A 937 24.39 7.14 31.06
N SER A 938 25.22 6.09 30.96
CA SER A 938 26.54 6.06 31.62
C SER A 938 27.57 6.94 30.92
N LYS A 939 27.49 7.08 29.59
CA LYS A 939 28.38 7.97 28.82
C LYS A 939 28.08 9.45 29.08
N TYR A 940 26.81 9.82 29.26
CA TYR A 940 26.40 11.20 29.63
C TYR A 940 26.73 11.60 31.08
N LYS A 941 27.01 10.64 31.98
CA LYS A 941 27.43 10.93 33.37
C LYS A 941 28.96 11.10 33.54
N ARG A 942 29.74 10.92 32.46
CA ARG A 942 31.21 11.08 32.45
C ARG A 942 31.67 12.31 31.65
N THR A 943 30.75 13.13 31.16
CA THR A 943 31.05 14.33 30.35
C THR A 943 30.30 15.57 30.84
N TYR A 944 30.02 15.61 32.15
CA TYR A 944 29.70 16.82 32.91
C TYR A 944 30.50 16.80 34.21
#